data_AF-A0A267DJY4-F1
#
_entry.id   AF-A0A267DJY4-F1
#
_cell.length_a   1.000
_cell.length_b   1.000
_cell.length_c   1.000
_cell.angle_alpha   90.00
_cell.angle_beta   90.00
_cell.angle_gamma   90.00
#
_symmetry.space_group_name_H-M   'P 1'
#
loop_
_entity.id
_entity.type
_entity.pdbx_description
1 polymer ?
#
loop_
_entity_poly.entity_id
_entity_poly.type
_entity_poly.pdbx_seq_one_letter_code
_entity_poly.pdbx_strand_id
1 'polypeptide(L)'
;QQMADINHARVQLTHHVSSLFSQILGADKPSVELDTYIDLLERSVRPNTQSLLADAHRAKRIISDNNPHAEEFNRKYEELKIKNVKELDPFVDLLSRIKRDPATQRTLEAIAGPVQLPTSAGSAAAQPRRPQTAVGAPAGSTSRLNVAALSSHMNAEARQRPTDSSLPSSVAGPLRQKTPASEPAEVPWQPDWLYERPFLSSDFVLDDPPRRLTPSIGVYPVEAQEQLIIQDVLSLLSGVEGSFVVPRPLASRADRRGFDVDNSLDATRLEMLGQLLPVCSHRSDVTRFAEDKAAYEYGMVNQALSGSITALLRDLGVLVCQLEHQQRIGQLRLHRLHCCLQEPARVLETLAEIAHDVNQGECLGGSVLSLLHDKACASAGDPKRHRLLLHLTKAASRPFFDMLQTWVYRGRVLDPYSEFMVTENTATSKEVLTREYINDYWENRYQLCSQRVPSFLWPMAEKVLSTGKYLNVVAQCGEALLDYPAEELVYAYEGGRYVEQLESAHAKAAALLMRLLREKGLRDLLCSLKRFFLLDQSDFLVHFMDLADSEMRREAGRVSLNRLESLLETAVRTSAAGPDPNRDRLRVALLPHDLIGQMLALVSLREAAPDATAAARLTALEAFSLDIEVDFPLSLLINRRAITRYQMLFRHLFYCRHVERLLGSVWLQQHRNRASVTSAYALRQQMLTFVQHLEYYMTFEVIEPAWHRLWTQLDKVGNLDELIERHSHMLTSCLSDCMLQQPDLLKLLYKLLAVCVTFCNCIARHGGSAESADLAATVETFSANFSGLLKQLIEAIAEHCSNQRLNLMNLIYRLNYNYFYVAAS
;
A
#
# COMPACT_ATOMS: atom_id res chain seq x y z
N GLN A 1 -3.34 22.42 -12.01
CA GLN A 1 -2.51 23.10 -13.04
C GLN A 1 -1.36 23.90 -12.45
N GLN A 2 -1.58 24.89 -11.56
CA GLN A 2 -0.49 25.77 -11.07
C GLN A 2 0.70 25.03 -10.42
N MET A 3 0.48 23.95 -9.64
CA MET A 3 1.60 23.16 -9.09
C MET A 3 2.30 22.28 -10.15
N ALA A 4 1.59 21.85 -11.19
CA ALA A 4 2.18 21.09 -12.29
C ALA A 4 3.06 21.98 -13.18
N ASP A 5 2.63 23.23 -13.41
CA ASP A 5 3.42 24.23 -14.11
C ASP A 5 4.67 24.63 -13.31
N ILE A 6 4.58 24.72 -11.98
CA ILE A 6 5.72 24.99 -11.08
C ILE A 6 6.71 23.82 -11.08
N ASN A 7 6.23 22.57 -11.00
CA ASN A 7 7.10 21.39 -11.05
C ASN A 7 7.74 21.22 -12.44
N HIS A 8 7.02 21.53 -13.51
CA HIS A 8 7.58 21.51 -14.86
C HIS A 8 8.64 22.61 -15.04
N ALA A 9 8.38 23.82 -14.54
CA ALA A 9 9.35 24.91 -14.52
C ALA A 9 10.59 24.54 -13.69
N ARG A 10 10.42 23.91 -12.52
CA ARG A 10 11.52 23.43 -11.67
C ARG A 10 12.39 22.40 -12.38
N VAL A 11 11.79 21.43 -13.08
CA VAL A 11 12.52 20.44 -13.88
C VAL A 11 13.24 21.06 -15.08
N GLN A 12 12.65 22.07 -15.71
CA GLN A 12 13.32 22.81 -16.79
C GLN A 12 14.47 23.67 -16.26
N LEU A 13 14.30 24.33 -15.11
CA LEU A 13 15.34 25.11 -14.44
C LEU A 13 16.51 24.24 -14.00
N THR A 14 16.26 23.08 -13.40
CA THR A 14 17.33 22.14 -13.03
C THR A 14 18.06 21.59 -14.25
N HIS A 15 17.35 21.29 -15.34
CA HIS A 15 17.94 20.86 -16.60
C HIS A 15 18.79 21.97 -17.26
N HIS A 16 18.34 23.22 -17.25
CA HIS A 16 19.07 24.33 -17.85
C HIS A 16 20.27 24.79 -16.99
N VAL A 17 20.15 24.78 -15.67
CA VAL A 17 21.25 25.07 -14.75
C VAL A 17 22.31 23.97 -14.84
N SER A 18 21.91 22.69 -14.85
CA SER A 18 22.87 21.58 -15.05
C SER A 18 23.53 21.60 -16.43
N SER A 19 22.79 21.97 -17.49
CA SER A 19 23.35 22.13 -18.84
C SER A 19 24.32 23.31 -18.96
N LEU A 20 24.11 24.40 -18.22
CA LEU A 20 25.04 25.54 -18.19
C LEU A 20 26.28 25.23 -17.35
N PHE A 21 26.11 24.54 -16.22
CA PHE A 21 27.23 24.09 -15.40
C PHE A 21 28.10 23.07 -16.13
N SER A 22 27.52 22.12 -16.87
CA SER A 22 28.28 21.14 -17.66
C SER A 22 29.04 21.79 -18.82
N GLN A 23 28.46 22.81 -19.46
CA GLN A 23 29.11 23.55 -20.55
C GLN A 23 30.23 24.48 -20.08
N ILE A 24 30.21 24.93 -18.83
CA ILE A 24 31.23 25.85 -18.28
C ILE A 24 32.41 25.08 -17.66
N LEU A 25 32.19 23.92 -17.03
CA LEU A 25 33.20 23.20 -16.24
C LEU A 25 33.72 21.89 -16.85
N GLY A 26 33.11 21.38 -17.93
CA GLY A 26 33.69 20.27 -18.71
C GLY A 26 33.88 18.94 -17.97
N ALA A 27 33.14 18.68 -16.87
CA ALA A 27 33.13 17.38 -16.19
C ALA A 27 31.72 17.04 -15.66
N ASP A 28 31.38 15.75 -15.68
CA ASP A 28 30.08 15.24 -15.22
C ASP A 28 30.00 15.17 -13.68
N LYS A 29 29.03 15.93 -13.15
CA LYS A 29 28.36 15.89 -11.83
C LYS A 29 29.21 15.77 -10.54
N PRO A 30 29.14 16.79 -9.66
CA PRO A 30 29.11 16.61 -8.20
C PRO A 30 27.68 16.78 -7.65
N SER A 31 27.28 15.89 -6.73
CA SER A 31 25.88 15.56 -6.41
C SER A 31 25.36 16.07 -5.07
N VAL A 32 25.82 17.20 -4.52
CA VAL A 32 25.37 17.60 -3.16
C VAL A 32 25.05 19.10 -3.00
N GLU A 33 25.58 20.00 -3.84
CA GLU A 33 25.35 21.44 -3.66
C GLU A 33 24.31 22.06 -4.60
N LEU A 34 23.70 21.31 -5.52
CA LEU A 34 22.78 21.88 -6.52
C LEU A 34 21.44 22.35 -5.92
N ASP A 35 20.92 21.62 -4.93
CA ASP A 35 19.61 21.91 -4.32
C ASP A 35 19.63 23.19 -3.47
N THR A 36 20.75 23.50 -2.81
CA THR A 36 20.90 24.76 -2.06
C THR A 36 20.94 25.97 -2.97
N TYR A 37 21.50 25.85 -4.18
CA TYR A 37 21.44 26.89 -5.20
C TYR A 37 20.04 27.03 -5.81
N ILE A 38 19.30 25.93 -5.99
CA ILE A 38 17.91 25.93 -6.44
C ILE A 38 17.01 26.63 -5.42
N ASP A 39 17.20 26.39 -4.11
CA ASP A 39 16.46 27.07 -3.04
C ASP A 39 16.78 28.57 -2.95
N LEU A 40 18.05 28.97 -3.18
CA LEU A 40 18.45 30.38 -3.27
C LEU A 40 17.84 31.06 -4.52
N LEU A 41 17.76 30.33 -5.64
CA LEU A 41 17.08 30.76 -6.86
C LEU A 41 15.57 30.96 -6.62
N GLU A 42 14.88 30.00 -6.02
CA GLU A 42 13.45 30.10 -5.69
C GLU A 42 13.14 31.30 -4.77
N ARG A 43 14.03 31.58 -3.80
CA ARG A 43 13.91 32.76 -2.92
C ARG A 43 14.11 34.08 -3.67
N SER A 44 14.93 34.09 -4.72
CA SER A 44 15.19 35.29 -5.54
C SER A 44 14.12 35.58 -6.59
N VAL A 45 13.30 34.58 -6.96
CA VAL A 45 12.23 34.68 -7.97
C VAL A 45 11.00 35.47 -7.47
N ARG A 46 10.94 35.86 -6.19
CA ARG A 46 9.94 36.83 -5.71
C ARG A 46 10.51 38.25 -5.53
N PRO A 47 10.47 39.09 -6.58
CA PRO A 47 10.35 40.54 -6.37
C PRO A 47 9.17 41.16 -7.14
N ASN A 48 8.55 42.16 -6.51
CA ASN A 48 7.42 42.96 -7.02
C ASN A 48 7.61 43.44 -8.47
N THR A 49 6.57 43.26 -9.27
CA THR A 49 6.49 43.38 -10.73
C THR A 49 6.64 44.79 -11.33
N GLN A 50 7.05 45.81 -10.56
CA GLN A 50 7.11 47.21 -11.03
C GLN A 50 8.53 47.80 -11.22
N SER A 51 9.62 47.11 -10.86
CA SER A 51 11.02 47.61 -11.03
C SER A 51 11.77 47.06 -12.25
N LEU A 52 11.21 46.08 -12.96
CA LEU A 52 11.97 45.14 -13.79
C LEU A 52 12.62 45.71 -15.08
N LEU A 53 12.09 46.78 -15.67
CA LEU A 53 12.63 47.31 -16.93
C LEU A 53 13.90 48.16 -16.77
N ALA A 54 14.07 48.83 -15.62
CA ALA A 54 15.25 49.67 -15.36
C ALA A 54 16.46 48.84 -14.88
N ASP A 55 16.22 47.70 -14.24
CA ASP A 55 17.25 46.89 -13.60
C ASP A 55 17.98 45.94 -14.57
N ALA A 56 17.31 45.42 -15.61
CA ALA A 56 17.93 44.53 -16.60
C ALA A 56 19.03 45.21 -17.44
N HIS A 57 18.83 46.47 -17.84
CA HIS A 57 19.85 47.24 -18.57
C HIS A 57 21.07 47.57 -17.69
N ARG A 58 20.87 47.78 -16.39
CA ARG A 58 21.94 48.00 -15.42
C ARG A 58 22.73 46.72 -15.18
N ALA A 59 22.04 45.58 -15.01
CA ALA A 59 22.65 44.26 -14.87
C ALA A 59 23.50 43.87 -16.11
N LYS A 60 23.01 44.15 -17.32
CA LYS A 60 23.74 43.96 -18.59
C LYS A 60 25.04 44.76 -18.64
N ARG A 61 25.04 46.02 -18.20
CA ARG A 61 26.28 46.85 -18.13
C ARG A 61 27.30 46.28 -17.15
N ILE A 62 26.88 45.89 -15.95
CA ILE A 62 27.77 45.35 -14.91
C ILE A 62 28.43 44.04 -15.36
N ILE A 63 27.70 43.19 -16.09
CA ILE A 63 28.23 41.94 -16.63
C ILE A 63 29.21 42.21 -17.80
N SER A 64 28.92 43.23 -18.61
CA SER A 64 29.75 43.64 -19.75
C SER A 64 31.05 44.35 -19.32
N ASP A 65 31.04 45.09 -18.21
CA ASP A 65 32.21 45.80 -17.70
C ASP A 65 33.28 44.79 -17.24
N ASN A 66 34.46 44.80 -17.88
CA ASN A 66 35.62 43.90 -17.66
C ASN A 66 35.50 42.44 -18.15
N ASN A 67 34.63 42.13 -19.13
CA ASN A 67 34.56 40.79 -19.74
C ASN A 67 35.04 40.80 -21.21
N PRO A 68 36.05 40.01 -21.61
CA PRO A 68 36.52 39.95 -23.01
C PRO A 68 35.49 39.43 -24.02
N HIS A 69 34.45 38.70 -23.59
CA HIS A 69 33.40 38.16 -24.46
C HIS A 69 32.04 38.90 -24.33
N ALA A 70 32.07 40.16 -23.90
CA ALA A 70 30.84 40.96 -23.68
C ALA A 70 29.94 41.07 -24.92
N GLU A 71 30.51 41.17 -26.13
CA GLU A 71 29.74 41.31 -27.37
C GLU A 71 28.94 40.05 -27.71
N GLU A 72 29.50 38.87 -27.46
CA GLU A 72 28.86 37.59 -27.77
C GLU A 72 27.72 37.28 -26.80
N PHE A 73 27.89 37.62 -25.52
CA PHE A 73 26.83 37.60 -24.52
C PHE A 73 25.68 38.54 -24.90
N ASN A 74 26.00 39.77 -25.30
CA ASN A 74 24.99 40.76 -25.69
C ASN A 74 24.19 40.32 -26.92
N ARG A 75 24.84 39.70 -27.92
CA ARG A 75 24.16 39.14 -29.10
C ARG A 75 23.17 38.04 -28.71
N LYS A 76 23.58 37.12 -27.82
CA LYS A 76 22.76 35.98 -27.41
C LYS A 76 21.62 36.39 -26.49
N TYR A 77 21.83 37.40 -25.64
CA TYR A 77 20.77 37.99 -24.83
C TYR A 77 19.68 38.65 -25.70
N GLU A 78 20.05 39.43 -26.72
CA GLU A 78 19.06 40.03 -27.64
C GLU A 78 18.31 38.96 -28.43
N GLU A 79 18.98 37.87 -28.86
CA GLU A 79 18.32 36.74 -29.52
C GLU A 79 17.28 36.05 -28.63
N LEU A 80 17.61 35.82 -27.36
CA LEU A 80 16.71 35.21 -26.36
C LEU A 80 15.57 36.16 -25.96
N LYS A 81 15.81 37.47 -25.98
CA LYS A 81 14.79 38.48 -25.74
C LYS A 81 13.76 38.52 -26.86
N ILE A 82 14.20 38.42 -28.12
CA ILE A 82 13.31 38.31 -29.29
C ILE A 82 12.42 37.05 -29.20
N LYS A 83 12.93 35.98 -28.59
CA LYS A 83 12.20 34.73 -28.34
C LYS A 83 11.22 34.78 -27.15
N ASN A 84 11.05 35.94 -26.49
CA ASN A 84 10.11 36.16 -25.38
C ASN A 84 10.25 35.16 -24.20
N VAL A 85 11.48 34.86 -23.81
CA VAL A 85 11.76 34.00 -22.63
C VAL A 85 11.45 34.77 -21.34
N LYS A 86 10.42 34.34 -20.61
CA LYS A 86 9.85 35.05 -19.44
C LYS A 86 10.81 35.23 -18.25
N GLU A 87 11.86 34.43 -18.15
CA GLU A 87 12.78 34.39 -16.99
C GLU A 87 14.18 34.92 -17.30
N LEU A 88 14.39 35.45 -18.51
CA LEU A 88 15.71 35.93 -18.94
C LEU A 88 16.19 37.13 -18.09
N ASP A 89 15.32 38.09 -17.82
CA ASP A 89 15.69 39.31 -17.09
C ASP A 89 16.01 39.07 -15.60
N PRO A 90 15.22 38.28 -14.84
CA PRO A 90 15.58 37.87 -13.48
C PRO A 90 16.90 37.10 -13.41
N PHE A 91 17.17 36.23 -14.39
CA PHE A 91 18.41 35.44 -14.45
C PHE A 91 19.65 36.32 -14.68
N VAL A 92 19.55 37.31 -15.58
CA VAL A 92 20.64 38.27 -15.83
C VAL A 92 20.87 39.18 -14.62
N ASP A 93 19.83 39.55 -13.87
CA ASP A 93 20.00 40.29 -12.62
C ASP A 93 20.74 39.47 -11.56
N LEU A 94 20.42 38.18 -11.41
CA LEU A 94 21.14 37.28 -10.50
C LEU A 94 22.63 37.16 -10.86
N LEU A 95 22.96 36.98 -12.13
CA LEU A 95 24.35 36.92 -12.59
C LEU A 95 25.11 38.22 -12.28
N SER A 96 24.43 39.37 -12.37
CA SER A 96 25.03 40.65 -12.01
C SER A 96 25.30 40.79 -10.49
N ARG A 97 24.48 40.15 -9.65
CA ARG A 97 24.65 40.11 -8.20
C ARG A 97 25.77 39.17 -7.78
N ILE A 98 25.89 38.01 -8.45
CA ILE A 98 27.00 37.07 -8.23
C ILE A 98 28.33 37.72 -8.62
N LYS A 99 28.39 38.47 -9.74
CA LYS A 99 29.60 39.22 -10.14
C LYS A 99 29.98 40.33 -9.15
N ARG A 100 29.03 40.89 -8.41
CA ARG A 100 29.28 41.96 -7.42
C ARG A 100 29.81 41.45 -6.10
N ASP A 101 29.65 40.16 -5.79
CA ASP A 101 30.10 39.60 -4.52
C ASP A 101 31.52 39.01 -4.65
N PRO A 102 32.54 39.67 -4.07
CA PRO A 102 33.93 39.26 -4.22
C PRO A 102 34.26 37.97 -3.47
N ALA A 103 33.43 37.55 -2.49
CA ALA A 103 33.65 36.31 -1.76
C ALA A 103 33.29 35.09 -2.63
N THR A 104 32.14 35.14 -3.31
CA THR A 104 31.70 34.09 -4.23
C THR A 104 32.53 34.02 -5.51
N GLN A 105 33.01 35.15 -6.01
CA GLN A 105 34.01 35.15 -7.10
C GLN A 105 35.31 34.43 -6.70
N ARG A 106 35.86 34.70 -5.50
CA ARG A 106 37.08 34.03 -5.03
C ARG A 106 36.90 32.53 -4.82
N THR A 107 35.72 32.09 -4.37
CA THR A 107 35.43 30.65 -4.28
C THR A 107 35.29 30.02 -5.65
N LEU A 108 34.67 30.70 -6.61
CA LEU A 108 34.56 30.21 -7.99
C LEU A 108 35.91 30.18 -8.71
N GLU A 109 36.79 31.15 -8.46
CA GLU A 109 38.18 31.16 -8.93
C GLU A 109 39.04 30.10 -8.23
N ALA A 110 38.75 29.77 -6.97
CA ALA A 110 39.41 28.67 -6.25
C ALA A 110 38.96 27.28 -6.75
N ILE A 111 37.70 27.16 -7.19
CA ILE A 111 37.15 25.93 -7.78
C ILE A 111 37.61 25.78 -9.23
N ALA A 112 37.66 26.88 -9.99
CA ALA A 112 38.21 26.93 -11.33
C ALA A 112 39.74 27.11 -11.26
N GLY A 113 40.46 26.02 -10.97
CA GLY A 113 41.93 26.02 -11.07
C GLY A 113 42.45 26.56 -12.42
N PRO A 114 43.75 26.92 -12.53
CA PRO A 114 44.26 27.66 -13.67
C PRO A 114 44.09 26.84 -14.97
N VAL A 115 43.18 27.29 -15.83
CA VAL A 115 42.96 26.69 -17.14
C VAL A 115 44.11 27.10 -18.06
N GLN A 116 45.06 26.19 -18.27
CA GLN A 116 45.97 26.26 -19.41
C GLN A 116 45.21 25.79 -20.65
N LEU A 117 44.93 26.73 -21.57
CA LEU A 117 44.40 26.43 -22.90
C LEU A 117 45.42 25.60 -23.73
N PRO A 118 44.98 24.65 -24.56
CA PRO A 118 45.88 23.96 -25.48
C PRO A 118 46.29 24.92 -26.61
N THR A 119 47.56 25.30 -26.64
CA THR A 119 48.18 25.90 -27.82
C THR A 119 48.98 24.85 -28.57
N SER A 120 48.80 24.86 -29.88
CA SER A 120 49.45 24.01 -30.86
C SER A 120 50.98 24.19 -30.91
N ALA A 121 51.64 23.06 -31.21
CA ALA A 121 52.93 22.93 -31.90
C ALA A 121 54.25 23.03 -31.09
N GLY A 122 54.97 21.91 -31.05
CA GLY A 122 56.39 21.89 -31.42
C GLY A 122 57.43 21.62 -30.33
N SER A 123 58.07 20.45 -30.46
CA SER A 123 59.52 20.22 -30.23
C SER A 123 60.02 19.72 -28.86
N ALA A 124 60.59 18.52 -28.95
CA ALA A 124 61.85 18.06 -28.36
C ALA A 124 61.96 17.72 -26.85
N ALA A 125 62.01 16.40 -26.64
CA ALA A 125 63.13 15.65 -26.06
C ALA A 125 63.34 15.58 -24.52
N ALA A 126 63.55 14.32 -24.12
CA ALA A 126 64.45 13.82 -23.07
C ALA A 126 63.93 13.73 -21.61
N GLN A 127 63.69 12.47 -21.20
CA GLN A 127 64.03 11.92 -19.86
C GLN A 127 65.54 12.11 -19.57
N PRO A 128 66.13 11.85 -18.35
CA PRO A 128 65.63 11.01 -17.24
C PRO A 128 66.03 11.41 -15.77
N ARG A 129 65.44 10.66 -14.81
CA ARG A 129 65.93 10.13 -13.51
C ARG A 129 66.78 10.97 -12.51
N ARG A 130 66.30 10.98 -11.24
CA ARG A 130 66.91 10.76 -9.87
C ARG A 130 68.40 11.14 -9.62
N PRO A 131 68.87 11.55 -8.40
CA PRO A 131 68.56 10.92 -7.10
C PRO A 131 68.71 11.76 -5.77
N GLN A 132 68.23 11.17 -4.66
CA GLN A 132 68.83 11.00 -3.30
C GLN A 132 69.42 12.15 -2.41
N THR A 133 68.94 12.13 -1.15
CA THR A 133 69.62 12.23 0.18
C THR A 133 70.50 13.42 0.58
N ALA A 134 70.24 14.03 1.76
CA ALA A 134 71.02 13.85 3.01
C ALA A 134 70.86 15.00 4.06
N VAL A 135 70.56 14.60 5.31
CA VAL A 135 71.16 15.00 6.61
C VAL A 135 71.13 16.47 7.10
N GLY A 136 70.64 16.65 8.34
CA GLY A 136 71.03 17.73 9.25
C GLY A 136 70.09 17.96 10.44
N ALA A 137 70.51 17.59 11.65
CA ALA A 137 69.99 18.07 12.95
C ALA A 137 71.10 18.91 13.64
N PRO A 138 70.93 19.54 14.84
CA PRO A 138 69.76 19.72 15.72
C PRO A 138 69.60 21.17 16.30
N ALA A 139 68.62 21.35 17.20
CA ALA A 139 68.62 22.20 18.43
C ALA A 139 67.43 23.18 18.61
N GLY A 140 66.83 23.18 19.82
CA GLY A 140 66.33 24.41 20.45
C GLY A 140 64.82 24.60 20.70
N SER A 141 64.36 24.18 21.89
CA SER A 141 63.35 24.83 22.76
C SER A 141 61.86 24.93 22.37
N THR A 142 61.07 24.24 23.20
CA THR A 142 59.88 24.70 23.96
C THR A 142 58.52 24.93 23.28
N SER A 143 57.60 24.04 23.68
CA SER A 143 56.19 24.29 24.05
C SER A 143 55.22 24.85 22.99
N ARG A 144 54.52 23.91 22.32
CA ARG A 144 53.05 23.86 22.21
C ARG A 144 52.68 22.48 21.65
N LEU A 145 51.94 21.68 22.44
CA LEU A 145 51.49 20.33 22.08
C LEU A 145 50.52 20.43 20.87
N ASN A 146 50.96 19.94 19.72
CA ASN A 146 50.18 19.85 18.50
C ASN A 146 49.24 18.64 18.56
N VAL A 147 47.93 18.91 18.67
CA VAL A 147 46.83 17.93 18.64
C VAL A 147 46.83 17.08 17.34
N ALA A 148 47.46 17.57 16.28
CA ALA A 148 47.62 16.86 15.01
C ALA A 148 48.64 15.69 15.04
N ALA A 149 49.59 15.68 15.98
CA ALA A 149 50.59 14.61 16.08
C ALA A 149 50.01 13.34 16.74
N LEU A 150 49.06 13.51 17.65
CA LEU A 150 48.31 12.42 18.29
C LEU A 150 47.38 11.71 17.29
N SER A 151 46.74 12.46 16.37
CA SER A 151 45.90 11.84 15.33
C SER A 151 46.72 11.07 14.30
N SER A 152 47.92 11.54 13.97
CA SER A 152 48.82 10.80 13.07
C SER A 152 49.41 9.54 13.71
N HIS A 153 49.66 9.53 15.01
CA HIS A 153 50.13 8.34 15.72
C HIS A 153 49.02 7.29 15.90
N MET A 154 47.79 7.71 16.19
CA MET A 154 46.64 6.79 16.24
C MET A 154 46.33 6.17 14.87
N ASN A 155 46.47 6.94 13.78
CA ASN A 155 46.25 6.44 12.43
C ASN A 155 47.41 5.56 11.90
N ALA A 156 48.63 5.73 12.44
CA ALA A 156 49.79 4.92 12.09
C ALA A 156 49.80 3.57 12.83
N GLU A 157 49.37 3.53 14.10
CA GLU A 157 49.23 2.28 14.86
C GLU A 157 48.04 1.42 14.39
N ALA A 158 47.02 2.03 13.77
CA ALA A 158 45.92 1.30 13.12
C ALA A 158 46.33 0.51 11.85
N ARG A 159 47.53 0.74 11.30
CA ARG A 159 48.00 0.05 10.08
C ARG A 159 49.00 -1.08 10.33
N GLN A 160 49.38 -1.35 11.57
CA GLN A 160 50.32 -2.42 11.90
C GLN A 160 49.90 -3.15 13.17
N ARG A 161 49.03 -4.16 13.04
CA ARG A 161 49.08 -5.40 13.83
C ARG A 161 48.37 -6.55 13.10
N PRO A 162 48.87 -7.79 13.27
CA PRO A 162 48.63 -8.90 12.37
C PRO A 162 47.27 -9.57 12.61
N THR A 163 46.75 -10.16 11.53
CA THR A 163 45.71 -11.17 11.53
C THR A 163 46.06 -12.30 12.49
N ASP A 164 45.35 -12.43 13.61
CA ASP A 164 44.98 -13.71 14.26
C ASP A 164 44.19 -13.43 15.56
N SER A 165 42.87 -13.63 15.50
CA SER A 165 42.02 -14.28 16.51
C SER A 165 40.55 -13.92 16.27
N SER A 166 39.75 -14.97 16.23
CA SER A 166 38.36 -15.06 15.83
C SER A 166 37.39 -14.64 16.93
N LEU A 167 36.56 -13.62 16.67
CA LEU A 167 35.20 -13.52 17.20
C LEU A 167 34.28 -13.12 16.03
N PRO A 168 33.20 -13.86 15.74
CA PRO A 168 32.39 -13.60 14.56
C PRO A 168 31.47 -12.39 14.76
N SER A 169 31.68 -11.36 13.95
CA SER A 169 30.82 -10.19 13.76
C SER A 169 29.53 -10.53 12.98
N SER A 170 28.77 -11.55 13.37
CA SER A 170 27.65 -12.05 12.56
C SER A 170 26.30 -11.37 12.82
N VAL A 171 26.17 -10.45 13.77
CA VAL A 171 24.87 -9.81 14.09
C VAL A 171 24.63 -8.50 13.32
N ALA A 172 25.68 -7.83 12.84
CA ALA A 172 25.54 -6.62 12.02
C ALA A 172 25.17 -6.91 10.53
N GLY A 173 25.20 -8.17 10.13
CA GLY A 173 24.98 -8.61 8.75
C GLY A 173 23.51 -8.78 8.30
N PRO A 174 22.59 -9.37 9.10
CA PRO A 174 21.29 -9.77 8.55
C PRO A 174 20.18 -8.71 8.55
N LEU A 175 20.29 -7.65 9.36
CA LEU A 175 19.19 -6.67 9.55
C LEU A 175 19.34 -5.36 8.76
N ARG A 176 20.52 -5.10 8.17
CA ARG A 176 20.75 -3.96 7.27
C ARG A 176 19.98 -4.04 5.94
N GLN A 177 19.29 -5.15 5.67
CA GLN A 177 18.59 -5.44 4.40
C GLN A 177 17.05 -5.35 4.47
N LYS A 178 16.45 -4.96 5.60
CA LYS A 178 14.97 -4.87 5.75
C LYS A 178 14.43 -3.44 5.85
N THR A 179 15.00 -2.47 5.13
CA THR A 179 14.31 -1.20 4.89
C THR A 179 13.47 -1.30 3.61
N PRO A 180 12.11 -1.32 3.70
CA PRO A 180 11.29 -1.06 2.52
C PRO A 180 11.56 0.37 2.06
N ALA A 181 11.93 0.51 0.78
CA ALA A 181 12.20 1.78 0.13
C ALA A 181 10.93 2.63 0.05
N SER A 182 10.70 3.49 1.04
CA SER A 182 9.54 4.40 1.07
C SER A 182 9.77 5.51 2.09
N GLU A 183 10.28 6.66 1.61
CA GLU A 183 10.52 7.93 2.33
C GLU A 183 11.26 7.82 3.69
N PRO A 184 12.52 8.30 3.80
CA PRO A 184 13.28 8.11 5.02
C PRO A 184 12.81 9.11 6.08
N ALA A 185 11.89 8.69 6.94
CA ALA A 185 12.10 9.00 8.35
C ALA A 185 13.31 8.15 8.75
N GLU A 186 14.51 8.75 8.76
CA GLU A 186 15.74 8.08 9.20
C GLU A 186 15.47 7.42 10.55
N VAL A 187 15.30 6.10 10.53
CA VAL A 187 15.14 5.33 11.75
C VAL A 187 16.38 5.61 12.61
N PRO A 188 16.22 6.02 13.87
CA PRO A 188 17.37 6.37 14.70
C PRO A 188 18.30 5.17 14.81
N TRP A 189 19.58 5.39 14.52
CA TRP A 189 20.64 4.38 14.58
C TRP A 189 21.45 4.55 15.88
N GLN A 190 21.87 3.43 16.49
CA GLN A 190 22.77 3.47 17.64
C GLN A 190 24.23 3.49 17.18
N PRO A 191 25.07 4.40 17.69
CA PRO A 191 26.47 4.45 17.33
C PRO A 191 27.23 3.14 17.58
N ASP A 192 28.11 2.77 16.66
CA ASP A 192 28.86 1.49 16.67
C ASP A 192 29.67 1.29 17.97
N TRP A 193 30.16 2.38 18.59
CA TRP A 193 30.90 2.32 19.85
C TRP A 193 30.10 1.75 21.02
N LEU A 194 28.76 1.76 20.96
CA LEU A 194 27.91 1.18 22.00
C LEU A 194 28.01 -0.35 22.02
N TYR A 195 28.17 -0.98 20.84
CA TYR A 195 28.32 -2.43 20.71
C TYR A 195 29.77 -2.90 20.94
N GLU A 196 30.74 -2.05 20.60
CA GLU A 196 32.17 -2.40 20.68
C GLU A 196 32.75 -2.29 22.11
N ARG A 197 32.07 -1.61 23.03
CA ARG A 197 32.60 -1.33 24.37
C ARG A 197 32.12 -2.36 25.41
N PRO A 198 32.95 -3.35 25.80
CA PRO A 198 32.53 -4.40 26.74
C PRO A 198 32.18 -3.86 28.14
N PHE A 199 32.86 -2.80 28.60
CA PHE A 199 32.63 -2.19 29.93
C PHE A 199 31.31 -1.42 30.07
N LEU A 200 30.56 -1.23 28.99
CA LEU A 200 29.20 -0.65 29.06
C LEU A 200 28.15 -1.72 29.36
N SER A 201 28.49 -3.00 29.14
CA SER A 201 27.62 -4.11 29.55
C SER A 201 27.67 -4.28 31.06
N SER A 202 26.52 -4.55 31.66
CA SER A 202 26.38 -4.97 33.06
C SER A 202 26.62 -6.48 33.23
N ASP A 203 27.20 -7.12 32.21
CA ASP A 203 27.60 -8.52 32.18
C ASP A 203 29.12 -8.66 32.40
N PHE A 204 29.59 -9.87 32.67
CA PHE A 204 31.00 -10.12 32.97
C PHE A 204 31.91 -9.78 31.79
N VAL A 205 32.80 -8.82 31.99
CA VAL A 205 33.90 -8.49 31.07
C VAL A 205 35.10 -9.37 31.41
N LEU A 206 35.32 -10.39 30.59
CA LEU A 206 36.51 -11.22 30.67
C LEU A 206 37.67 -10.46 30.02
N ASP A 207 38.44 -9.72 30.82
CA ASP A 207 39.77 -9.31 30.40
C ASP A 207 40.68 -10.56 30.30
N ASP A 208 41.72 -10.50 29.45
CA ASP A 208 42.81 -11.48 29.41
C ASP A 208 43.22 -11.87 30.85
N PRO A 209 43.52 -13.15 31.12
CA PRO A 209 43.31 -13.76 32.42
C PRO A 209 43.95 -12.94 33.55
N PRO A 210 43.19 -12.57 34.61
CA PRO A 210 43.77 -11.93 35.76
C PRO A 210 44.83 -12.88 36.34
N ARG A 211 46.06 -12.38 36.45
CA ARG A 211 47.13 -13.05 37.21
C ARG A 211 46.57 -13.36 38.59
N ARG A 212 46.34 -14.65 38.90
CA ARG A 212 45.94 -15.13 40.24
C ARG A 212 46.96 -14.65 41.28
N LEU A 213 46.68 -13.50 41.89
CA LEU A 213 47.43 -12.96 43.02
C LEU A 213 46.81 -13.40 44.36
N THR A 214 45.62 -14.01 44.32
CA THR A 214 44.90 -14.53 45.48
C THR A 214 45.28 -15.99 45.75
N PRO A 215 45.64 -16.36 47.00
CA PRO A 215 45.90 -17.74 47.38
C PRO A 215 44.60 -18.58 47.30
N SER A 216 44.74 -19.90 47.11
CA SER A 216 43.59 -20.81 47.07
C SER A 216 42.78 -20.77 48.36
N ILE A 217 41.47 -20.96 48.25
CA ILE A 217 40.54 -20.73 49.36
C ILE A 217 40.80 -21.65 50.57
N GLY A 218 41.40 -22.83 50.32
CA GLY A 218 41.80 -23.80 51.34
C GLY A 218 42.86 -23.30 52.35
N VAL A 219 43.50 -22.15 52.10
CA VAL A 219 44.46 -21.54 53.04
C VAL A 219 43.77 -20.80 54.20
N TYR A 220 42.50 -20.44 54.03
CA TYR A 220 41.76 -19.64 55.02
C TYR A 220 40.99 -20.50 56.05
N PRO A 221 40.75 -19.98 57.27
CA PRO A 221 39.87 -20.62 58.25
C PRO A 221 38.44 -20.78 57.72
N VAL A 222 37.74 -21.83 58.15
CA VAL A 222 36.40 -22.20 57.67
C VAL A 222 35.36 -21.07 57.76
N GLU A 223 35.45 -20.22 58.78
CA GLU A 223 34.57 -19.06 58.96
C GLU A 223 34.88 -17.92 57.97
N ALA A 224 36.17 -17.72 57.66
CA ALA A 224 36.62 -16.76 56.66
C ALA A 224 36.31 -17.25 55.24
N GLN A 225 36.39 -18.57 54.99
CA GLN A 225 35.99 -19.16 53.72
C GLN A 225 34.52 -18.86 53.39
N GLU A 226 33.60 -19.00 54.37
CA GLU A 226 32.18 -18.71 54.15
C GLU A 226 31.94 -17.22 53.81
N GLN A 227 32.59 -16.30 54.51
CA GLN A 227 32.45 -14.86 54.25
C GLN A 227 33.03 -14.45 52.89
N LEU A 228 34.15 -15.05 52.48
CA LEU A 228 34.79 -14.81 51.18
C LEU A 228 33.93 -15.35 50.03
N ILE A 229 33.33 -16.54 50.17
CA ILE A 229 32.40 -17.10 49.17
C ILE A 229 31.16 -16.22 49.04
N ILE A 230 30.60 -15.75 50.16
CA ILE A 230 29.44 -14.85 50.12
C ILE A 230 29.81 -13.55 49.39
N GLN A 231 31.00 -13.00 49.62
CA GLN A 231 31.49 -11.80 48.93
C GLN A 231 31.58 -12.02 47.42
N ASP A 232 32.15 -13.15 47.01
CA ASP A 232 32.28 -13.54 45.62
C ASP A 232 30.92 -13.80 44.96
N VAL A 233 29.98 -14.47 45.63
CA VAL A 233 28.64 -14.69 45.08
C VAL A 233 27.90 -13.36 44.92
N LEU A 234 28.06 -12.42 45.86
CA LEU A 234 27.48 -11.08 45.74
C LEU A 234 28.14 -10.27 44.61
N SER A 235 29.46 -10.40 44.40
CA SER A 235 30.12 -9.76 43.26
C SER A 235 29.65 -10.36 41.93
N LEU A 236 29.48 -11.69 41.84
CA LEU A 236 28.88 -12.36 40.68
C LEU A 236 27.44 -11.91 40.42
N LEU A 237 26.62 -11.78 41.48
CA LEU A 237 25.25 -11.24 41.40
C LEU A 237 25.22 -9.73 41.08
N SER A 238 26.36 -9.03 41.10
CA SER A 238 26.53 -7.67 40.62
C SER A 238 27.13 -7.57 39.21
N GLY A 239 27.68 -8.68 38.68
CA GLY A 239 28.17 -8.80 37.30
C GLY A 239 29.67 -8.61 37.19
N VAL A 240 30.34 -8.57 38.35
CA VAL A 240 31.78 -8.43 38.51
C VAL A 240 32.38 -9.81 38.76
N GLU A 241 33.57 -10.06 38.23
CA GLU A 241 34.28 -11.32 38.44
C GLU A 241 34.57 -11.56 39.94
N GLY A 242 34.35 -12.79 40.39
CA GLY A 242 34.75 -13.24 41.71
C GLY A 242 36.23 -13.64 41.77
N SER A 243 36.82 -13.65 42.95
CA SER A 243 38.24 -14.02 43.14
C SER A 243 38.46 -15.54 43.11
N PHE A 244 37.48 -16.31 43.55
CA PHE A 244 37.49 -17.77 43.72
C PHE A 244 36.53 -18.47 42.75
N VAL A 245 35.49 -17.77 42.27
CA VAL A 245 34.54 -18.28 41.28
C VAL A 245 34.66 -17.46 40.01
N VAL A 246 35.13 -18.09 38.93
CA VAL A 246 35.45 -17.42 37.67
C VAL A 246 34.42 -17.80 36.60
N PRO A 247 33.79 -16.84 35.90
CA PRO A 247 32.90 -17.14 34.79
C PRO A 247 33.67 -17.74 33.60
N ARG A 248 33.11 -18.76 32.94
CA ARG A 248 33.68 -19.31 31.71
C ARG A 248 33.44 -18.38 30.51
N PRO A 249 34.39 -18.32 29.56
CA PRO A 249 34.16 -17.64 28.29
C PRO A 249 33.04 -18.31 27.50
N LEU A 250 32.18 -17.49 26.90
CA LEU A 250 31.07 -17.91 26.07
C LEU A 250 31.53 -18.10 24.61
N ALA A 251 31.00 -19.12 23.93
CA ALA A 251 31.23 -19.35 22.50
C ALA A 251 30.27 -18.53 21.63
N SER A 252 28.99 -18.45 22.04
CA SER A 252 27.97 -17.57 21.46
C SER A 252 27.33 -16.69 22.54
N ARG A 253 26.92 -15.46 22.16
CA ARG A 253 26.27 -14.51 23.07
C ARG A 253 24.92 -15.00 23.59
N ALA A 254 24.31 -16.01 22.96
CA ALA A 254 23.07 -16.65 23.38
C ALA A 254 23.24 -17.88 24.30
N ASP A 255 24.47 -18.34 24.54
CA ASP A 255 24.72 -19.51 25.37
C ASP A 255 24.60 -19.18 26.86
N ARG A 256 24.18 -20.17 27.66
CA ARG A 256 24.16 -20.05 29.13
C ARG A 256 25.59 -20.03 29.68
N ARG A 257 25.86 -19.08 30.58
CA ARG A 257 27.20 -18.93 31.17
C ARG A 257 27.44 -19.98 32.26
N GLY A 258 28.57 -20.69 32.17
CA GLY A 258 29.06 -21.60 33.19
C GLY A 258 30.07 -20.94 34.13
N PHE A 259 30.29 -21.52 35.31
CA PHE A 259 31.25 -21.01 36.30
C PHE A 259 32.23 -22.10 36.71
N ASP A 260 33.50 -21.74 36.85
CA ASP A 260 34.54 -22.57 37.43
C ASP A 260 34.73 -22.22 38.90
N VAL A 261 34.72 -23.24 39.75
CA VAL A 261 34.86 -23.14 41.21
C VAL A 261 36.20 -23.74 41.62
N ASP A 262 36.85 -23.16 42.63
CA ASP A 262 38.06 -23.74 43.24
C ASP A 262 37.75 -25.10 43.91
N ASN A 263 38.49 -26.15 43.51
CA ASN A 263 38.28 -27.53 43.98
C ASN A 263 38.69 -27.75 45.46
N SER A 264 39.23 -26.72 46.13
CA SER A 264 39.67 -26.79 47.54
C SER A 264 38.58 -26.49 48.57
N LEU A 265 37.33 -26.23 48.15
CA LEU A 265 36.19 -26.06 49.05
C LEU A 265 35.67 -27.38 49.65
N ASP A 266 35.12 -27.28 50.86
CA ASP A 266 34.36 -28.37 51.50
C ASP A 266 33.11 -28.75 50.68
N ALA A 267 32.84 -30.06 50.55
CA ALA A 267 31.82 -30.62 49.66
C ALA A 267 30.41 -30.05 49.92
N THR A 268 30.05 -29.80 51.18
CA THR A 268 28.75 -29.22 51.57
C THR A 268 28.58 -27.78 51.07
N ARG A 269 29.65 -26.99 51.07
CA ARG A 269 29.66 -25.60 50.61
C ARG A 269 29.69 -25.53 49.08
N LEU A 270 30.37 -26.49 48.45
CA LEU A 270 30.39 -26.64 47.00
C LEU A 270 28.99 -26.99 46.46
N GLU A 271 28.24 -27.88 47.15
CA GLU A 271 26.85 -28.19 46.80
C GLU A 271 25.92 -26.96 46.96
N MET A 272 26.02 -26.23 48.08
CA MET A 272 25.23 -24.99 48.28
C MET A 272 25.59 -23.91 47.25
N LEU A 273 26.87 -23.78 46.89
CA LEU A 273 27.31 -22.89 45.83
C LEU A 273 26.74 -23.34 44.47
N GLY A 274 26.75 -24.64 44.20
CA GLY A 274 26.13 -25.25 43.01
C GLY A 274 24.65 -24.90 42.84
N GLN A 275 23.91 -24.70 43.93
CA GLN A 275 22.52 -24.25 43.91
C GLN A 275 22.36 -22.73 43.67
N LEU A 276 23.39 -21.93 43.95
CA LEU A 276 23.39 -20.46 43.78
C LEU A 276 23.89 -20.03 42.39
N LEU A 277 24.80 -20.80 41.78
CA LEU A 277 25.39 -20.49 40.47
C LEU A 277 24.37 -20.37 39.32
N PRO A 278 23.29 -21.18 39.24
CA PRO A 278 22.26 -21.01 38.21
C PRO A 278 21.63 -19.61 38.23
N VAL A 279 21.45 -19.01 39.41
CA VAL A 279 20.90 -17.64 39.54
C VAL A 279 21.81 -16.62 38.88
N CYS A 280 23.13 -16.76 39.04
CA CYS A 280 24.12 -15.90 38.40
C CYS A 280 24.15 -16.11 36.87
N SER A 281 23.95 -17.35 36.42
CA SER A 281 23.84 -17.68 34.99
C SER A 281 22.61 -17.04 34.37
N HIS A 282 21.43 -17.22 34.97
CA HIS A 282 20.18 -16.62 34.52
C HIS A 282 20.25 -15.09 34.52
N ARG A 283 20.89 -14.49 35.52
CA ARG A 283 21.11 -13.05 35.55
C ARG A 283 21.93 -12.57 34.34
N SER A 284 23.04 -13.26 34.02
CA SER A 284 23.88 -12.95 32.84
C SER A 284 23.12 -13.13 31.52
N ASP A 285 22.28 -14.14 31.40
CA ASP A 285 21.43 -14.35 30.22
C ASP A 285 20.44 -13.19 30.02
N VAL A 286 19.80 -12.76 31.12
CA VAL A 286 18.77 -11.72 31.11
C VAL A 286 19.36 -10.33 30.90
N THR A 287 20.55 -10.03 31.45
CA THR A 287 21.25 -8.74 31.20
C THR A 287 21.66 -8.62 29.74
N ARG A 288 22.28 -9.66 29.17
CA ARG A 288 22.65 -9.69 27.75
C ARG A 288 21.45 -9.48 26.83
N PHE A 289 20.35 -10.16 27.12
CA PHE A 289 19.11 -10.00 26.38
C PHE A 289 18.56 -8.56 26.46
N ALA A 290 18.52 -7.98 27.67
CA ALA A 290 17.99 -6.64 27.87
C ALA A 290 18.79 -5.57 27.11
N GLU A 291 20.13 -5.70 27.10
CA GLU A 291 21.03 -4.79 26.38
C GLU A 291 20.94 -4.94 24.86
N ASP A 292 20.95 -6.18 24.35
CA ASP A 292 20.88 -6.43 22.91
C ASP A 292 19.55 -5.97 22.33
N LYS A 293 18.43 -6.32 22.98
CA LYS A 293 17.07 -6.00 22.50
C LYS A 293 16.62 -4.58 22.81
N ALA A 294 17.43 -3.78 23.51
CA ALA A 294 17.20 -2.34 23.66
C ALA A 294 17.55 -1.54 22.39
N ALA A 295 18.25 -2.15 21.43
CA ALA A 295 18.62 -1.50 20.19
C ALA A 295 17.41 -1.18 19.28
N TYR A 296 17.53 -0.15 18.44
CA TYR A 296 16.41 0.30 17.59
C TYR A 296 16.02 -0.73 16.52
N GLU A 297 16.95 -1.60 16.11
CA GLU A 297 16.70 -2.61 15.08
C GLU A 297 15.69 -3.68 15.50
N TYR A 298 15.49 -3.88 16.80
CA TYR A 298 14.58 -4.90 17.34
C TYR A 298 13.15 -4.38 17.56
N GLY A 299 12.91 -3.09 17.31
CA GLY A 299 11.59 -2.47 17.36
C GLY A 299 11.12 -2.06 18.77
N MET A 300 10.03 -1.30 18.82
CA MET A 300 9.52 -0.65 20.04
C MET A 300 8.99 -1.64 21.07
N VAL A 301 8.41 -2.77 20.64
CA VAL A 301 7.88 -3.79 21.56
C VAL A 301 9.01 -4.45 22.34
N ASN A 302 10.10 -4.81 21.66
CA ASN A 302 11.27 -5.39 22.29
C ASN A 302 11.98 -4.38 23.19
N GLN A 303 12.05 -3.10 22.80
CA GLN A 303 12.57 -2.05 23.67
C GLN A 303 11.76 -1.90 24.96
N ALA A 304 10.43 -1.91 24.86
CA ALA A 304 9.55 -1.83 26.02
C ALA A 304 9.71 -3.06 26.94
N LEU A 305 9.86 -4.25 26.36
CA LEU A 305 10.15 -5.48 27.10
C LEU A 305 11.51 -5.39 27.83
N SER A 306 12.57 -5.01 27.12
CA SER A 306 13.91 -4.79 27.70
C SER A 306 13.88 -3.73 28.80
N GLY A 307 13.12 -2.65 28.64
CA GLY A 307 12.93 -1.64 29.67
C GLY A 307 12.28 -2.20 30.93
N SER A 308 11.24 -3.04 30.78
CA SER A 308 10.59 -3.71 31.92
C SER A 308 11.50 -4.73 32.61
N ILE A 309 12.28 -5.49 31.83
CA ILE A 309 13.26 -6.45 32.36
C ILE A 309 14.38 -5.71 33.11
N THR A 310 14.84 -4.59 32.56
CA THR A 310 15.87 -3.75 33.21
C THR A 310 15.38 -3.20 34.54
N ALA A 311 14.09 -2.84 34.66
CA ALA A 311 13.52 -2.42 35.94
C ALA A 311 13.57 -3.55 36.98
N LEU A 312 13.22 -4.78 36.60
CA LEU A 312 13.32 -5.96 37.48
C LEU A 312 14.78 -6.28 37.87
N LEU A 313 15.74 -6.09 36.95
CA LEU A 313 17.17 -6.23 37.24
C LEU A 313 17.66 -5.15 38.22
N ARG A 314 17.11 -3.93 38.19
CA ARG A 314 17.43 -2.89 39.20
C ARG A 314 16.91 -3.29 40.58
N ASP A 315 15.72 -3.86 40.66
CA ASP A 315 15.16 -4.35 41.93
C ASP A 315 16.05 -5.46 42.53
N LEU A 316 16.59 -6.35 41.69
CA LEU A 316 17.61 -7.32 42.10
C LEU A 316 18.89 -6.63 42.61
N GLY A 317 19.35 -5.58 41.93
CA GLY A 317 20.53 -4.81 42.35
C GLY A 317 20.35 -4.18 43.74
N VAL A 318 19.16 -3.67 44.05
CA VAL A 318 18.83 -3.14 45.40
C VAL A 318 18.88 -4.26 46.44
N LEU A 319 18.35 -5.45 46.12
CA LEU A 319 18.44 -6.61 47.01
C LEU A 319 19.89 -7.03 47.26
N VAL A 320 20.73 -7.05 46.23
CA VAL A 320 22.17 -7.35 46.36
C VAL A 320 22.86 -6.35 47.28
N CYS A 321 22.56 -5.05 47.16
CA CYS A 321 23.09 -4.03 48.07
C CYS A 321 22.66 -4.24 49.53
N GLN A 322 21.40 -4.65 49.75
CA GLN A 322 20.90 -4.97 51.09
C GLN A 322 21.60 -6.19 51.70
N LEU A 323 21.84 -7.23 50.89
CA LEU A 323 22.58 -8.42 51.30
C LEU A 323 24.05 -8.11 51.60
N GLU A 324 24.68 -7.25 50.80
CA GLU A 324 26.05 -6.79 51.05
C GLU A 324 26.15 -6.01 52.38
N HIS A 325 25.16 -5.17 52.69
CA HIS A 325 25.10 -4.50 53.99
C HIS A 325 25.01 -5.50 55.16
N GLN A 326 24.17 -6.55 55.02
CA GLN A 326 24.06 -7.61 56.02
C GLN A 326 25.35 -8.44 56.16
N GLN A 327 26.10 -8.61 55.07
CA GLN A 327 27.41 -9.24 55.09
C GLN A 327 28.41 -8.41 55.90
N ARG A 328 28.44 -7.09 55.72
CA ARG A 328 29.34 -6.19 56.46
C ARG A 328 29.06 -6.19 57.97
N ILE A 329 27.82 -6.42 58.38
CA ILE A 329 27.42 -6.55 59.80
C ILE A 329 27.75 -7.97 60.34
N GLY A 330 28.13 -8.92 59.48
CA GLY A 330 28.47 -10.29 59.87
C GLY A 330 27.27 -11.19 60.18
N GLN A 331 26.04 -10.78 59.78
CA GLN A 331 24.80 -11.52 60.07
C GLN A 331 24.34 -12.45 58.93
N LEU A 332 25.02 -12.40 57.79
CA LEU A 332 24.72 -13.18 56.61
C LEU A 332 25.52 -14.51 56.62
N ARG A 333 24.79 -15.63 56.62
CA ARG A 333 25.32 -16.98 56.42
C ARG A 333 24.92 -17.49 55.05
N LEU A 334 25.64 -18.48 54.51
CA LEU A 334 25.40 -19.00 53.16
C LEU A 334 23.99 -19.56 52.98
N HIS A 335 23.44 -20.22 54.00
CA HIS A 335 22.05 -20.69 53.99
C HIS A 335 21.05 -19.52 53.95
N ARG A 336 21.28 -18.43 54.70
CA ARG A 336 20.39 -17.27 54.68
C ARG A 336 20.41 -16.60 53.30
N LEU A 337 21.59 -16.49 52.69
CA LEU A 337 21.74 -16.02 51.32
C LEU A 337 20.91 -16.88 50.34
N HIS A 338 21.01 -18.20 50.42
CA HIS A 338 20.21 -19.11 49.60
C HIS A 338 18.70 -18.88 49.78
N CYS A 339 18.20 -18.81 51.01
CA CYS A 339 16.78 -18.52 51.24
C CYS A 339 16.32 -17.17 50.69
N CYS A 340 17.14 -16.12 50.81
CA CYS A 340 16.82 -14.80 50.27
C CYS A 340 16.81 -14.78 48.73
N LEU A 341 17.61 -15.64 48.08
CA LEU A 341 17.73 -15.70 46.62
C LEU A 341 16.72 -16.63 45.96
N GLN A 342 16.00 -17.49 46.70
CA GLN A 342 15.01 -18.41 46.12
C GLN A 342 13.89 -17.70 45.33
N GLU A 343 13.39 -16.57 45.83
CA GLU A 343 12.33 -15.81 45.16
C GLU A 343 12.85 -15.10 43.89
N PRO A 344 13.96 -14.33 43.93
CA PRO A 344 14.58 -13.78 42.73
C PRO A 344 15.03 -14.83 41.70
N ALA A 345 15.48 -16.01 42.15
CA ALA A 345 15.91 -17.09 41.28
C ALA A 345 14.79 -17.54 40.34
N ARG A 346 13.57 -17.71 40.86
CA ARG A 346 12.40 -18.09 40.05
C ARG A 346 12.02 -17.02 39.04
N VAL A 347 12.10 -15.74 39.44
CA VAL A 347 11.85 -14.61 38.54
C VAL A 347 12.89 -14.61 37.40
N LEU A 348 14.18 -14.71 37.73
CA LEU A 348 15.25 -14.75 36.74
C LEU A 348 15.19 -15.97 35.82
N GLU A 349 14.82 -17.14 36.35
CA GLU A 349 14.60 -18.36 35.55
C GLU A 349 13.50 -18.13 34.52
N THR A 350 12.35 -17.59 34.93
CA THR A 350 11.26 -17.28 34.00
C THR A 350 11.63 -16.21 32.97
N LEU A 351 12.43 -15.21 33.35
CA LEU A 351 12.95 -14.20 32.42
C LEU A 351 13.96 -14.79 31.43
N ALA A 352 14.84 -15.69 31.88
CA ALA A 352 15.81 -16.37 31.03
C ALA A 352 15.12 -17.30 30.02
N GLU A 353 14.06 -18.00 30.42
CA GLU A 353 13.21 -18.77 29.49
C GLU A 353 12.56 -17.87 28.43
N ILE A 354 12.08 -16.67 28.79
CA ILE A 354 11.51 -15.72 27.82
C ILE A 354 12.60 -15.22 26.87
N ALA A 355 13.75 -14.83 27.40
CA ALA A 355 14.89 -14.35 26.61
C ALA A 355 15.36 -15.40 25.60
N HIS A 356 15.43 -16.67 26.02
CA HIS A 356 15.80 -17.79 25.17
C HIS A 356 14.81 -17.98 24.03
N ASP A 357 13.50 -18.02 24.33
CA ASP A 357 12.47 -18.28 23.32
C ASP A 357 12.34 -17.13 22.32
N VAL A 358 12.48 -15.87 22.77
CA VAL A 358 12.49 -14.69 21.89
C VAL A 358 13.69 -14.73 20.94
N ASN A 359 14.86 -15.14 21.42
CA ASN A 359 16.08 -15.23 20.61
C ASN A 359 16.04 -16.42 19.63
N GLN A 360 15.55 -17.59 20.06
CA GLN A 360 15.40 -18.74 19.18
C GLN A 360 14.39 -18.50 18.05
N GLY A 361 13.29 -17.80 18.36
CA GLY A 361 12.24 -17.52 17.40
C GLY A 361 12.43 -16.25 16.58
N GLU A 362 13.53 -15.51 16.74
CA GLU A 362 13.77 -14.17 16.15
C GLU A 362 12.52 -13.27 16.17
N CYS A 363 11.81 -13.26 17.31
CA CYS A 363 10.51 -12.63 17.41
C CYS A 363 10.61 -11.09 17.40
N LEU A 364 9.75 -10.45 16.61
CA LEU A 364 9.68 -8.99 16.44
C LEU A 364 8.22 -8.54 16.54
N GLY A 365 7.98 -7.41 17.21
CA GLY A 365 6.64 -6.81 17.32
C GLY A 365 5.58 -7.77 17.89
N GLY A 366 4.54 -8.02 17.10
CA GLY A 366 3.38 -8.82 17.50
C GLY A 366 3.68 -10.28 17.87
N SER A 367 4.74 -10.89 17.33
CA SER A 367 5.08 -12.29 17.69
C SER A 367 5.61 -12.41 19.12
N VAL A 368 6.32 -11.38 19.62
CA VAL A 368 6.75 -11.29 21.02
C VAL A 368 5.53 -11.22 21.95
N LEU A 369 4.51 -10.44 21.58
CA LEU A 369 3.28 -10.34 22.35
C LEU A 369 2.49 -11.65 22.39
N SER A 370 2.42 -12.37 21.26
CA SER A 370 1.82 -13.71 21.22
C SER A 370 2.56 -14.67 22.14
N LEU A 371 3.90 -14.72 22.07
CA LEU A 371 4.72 -15.58 22.93
C LEU A 371 4.51 -15.28 24.42
N LEU A 372 4.52 -14.00 24.80
CA LEU A 372 4.30 -13.59 26.19
C LEU A 372 2.89 -13.95 26.68
N HIS A 373 1.87 -13.78 25.81
CA HIS A 373 0.50 -14.15 26.12
C HIS A 373 0.33 -15.67 26.27
N ASP A 374 0.87 -16.46 25.34
CA ASP A 374 0.78 -17.91 25.35
C ASP A 374 1.49 -18.49 26.60
N LYS A 375 2.64 -17.93 26.98
CA LYS A 375 3.32 -18.27 28.24
C LYS A 375 2.51 -17.88 29.47
N ALA A 376 1.84 -16.73 29.45
CA ALA A 376 0.97 -16.30 30.55
C ALA A 376 -0.20 -17.28 30.73
N CYS A 377 -0.79 -17.75 29.63
CA CYS A 377 -1.85 -18.76 29.61
C CYS A 377 -1.35 -20.11 30.13
N ALA A 378 -0.20 -20.60 29.67
CA ALA A 378 0.39 -21.85 30.13
C ALA A 378 0.76 -21.83 31.63
N SER A 379 1.08 -20.64 32.16
CA SER A 379 1.52 -20.46 33.55
C SER A 379 0.37 -20.12 34.51
N ALA A 380 -0.89 -20.27 34.12
CA ALA A 380 -2.05 -19.92 34.96
C ALA A 380 -2.09 -20.68 36.31
N GLY A 381 -1.41 -21.83 36.41
CA GLY A 381 -1.30 -22.61 37.65
C GLY A 381 -0.38 -22.01 38.73
N ASP A 382 0.58 -21.15 38.37
CA ASP A 382 1.46 -20.45 39.32
C ASP A 382 1.12 -18.96 39.38
N PRO A 383 0.51 -18.46 40.47
CA PRO A 383 0.04 -17.08 40.56
C PRO A 383 1.18 -16.06 40.55
N LYS A 384 2.39 -16.41 41.00
CA LYS A 384 3.53 -15.47 41.00
C LYS A 384 4.10 -15.33 39.59
N ARG A 385 4.36 -16.46 38.92
CA ARG A 385 4.82 -16.49 37.52
C ARG A 385 3.81 -15.85 36.58
N HIS A 386 2.52 -16.13 36.78
CA HIS A 386 1.45 -15.52 36.00
C HIS A 386 1.39 -14.00 36.17
N ARG A 387 1.48 -13.47 37.41
CA ARG A 387 1.50 -12.01 37.66
C ARG A 387 2.70 -11.32 37.00
N LEU A 388 3.87 -11.94 37.05
CA LEU A 388 5.07 -11.45 36.38
C LEU A 388 4.88 -11.38 34.86
N LEU A 389 4.41 -12.47 34.25
CA LEU A 389 4.16 -12.53 32.81
C LEU A 389 3.11 -11.49 32.39
N LEU A 390 2.02 -11.33 33.15
CA LEU A 390 1.03 -10.29 32.90
C LEU A 390 1.61 -8.88 32.98
N HIS A 391 2.51 -8.62 33.94
CA HIS A 391 3.18 -7.32 34.06
C HIS A 391 4.07 -7.05 32.82
N LEU A 392 4.85 -8.04 32.40
CA LEU A 392 5.69 -7.96 31.20
C LEU A 392 4.86 -7.76 29.93
N THR A 393 3.78 -8.53 29.74
CA THR A 393 2.87 -8.38 28.59
C THR A 393 2.20 -7.01 28.58
N LYS A 394 1.78 -6.48 29.73
CA LYS A 394 1.23 -5.13 29.85
C LYS A 394 2.25 -4.05 29.48
N ALA A 395 3.49 -4.19 29.93
CA ALA A 395 4.55 -3.24 29.61
C ALA A 395 4.94 -3.29 28.13
N ALA A 396 5.15 -4.49 27.58
CA ALA A 396 5.56 -4.71 26.19
C ALA A 396 4.47 -4.33 25.18
N SER A 397 3.19 -4.47 25.54
CA SER A 397 2.08 -4.16 24.63
C SER A 397 1.75 -2.67 24.51
N ARG A 398 2.25 -1.79 25.39
CA ARG A 398 1.95 -0.34 25.33
C ARG A 398 2.26 0.30 23.97
N PRO A 399 3.48 0.18 23.40
CA PRO A 399 3.76 0.76 22.09
C PRO A 399 2.86 0.21 20.98
N PHE A 400 2.51 -1.08 21.08
CA PHE A 400 1.60 -1.72 20.12
C PHE A 400 0.17 -1.16 20.21
N PHE A 401 -0.33 -0.94 21.42
CA PHE A 401 -1.63 -0.34 21.65
C PHE A 401 -1.67 1.16 21.26
N ASP A 402 -0.58 1.90 21.40
CA ASP A 402 -0.49 3.29 20.93
C ASP A 402 -0.59 3.38 19.39
N MET A 403 0.09 2.46 18.69
CA MET A 403 -0.04 2.30 17.24
C MET A 403 -1.48 1.91 16.86
N LEU A 404 -2.06 0.94 17.57
CA LEU A 404 -3.45 0.50 17.36
C LEU A 404 -4.45 1.64 17.59
N GLN A 405 -4.27 2.44 18.63
CA GLN A 405 -5.11 3.58 18.97
C GLN A 405 -5.08 4.64 17.87
N THR A 406 -3.90 4.94 17.35
CA THR A 406 -3.75 5.86 16.22
C THR A 406 -4.46 5.32 14.97
N TRP A 407 -4.34 4.02 14.68
CA TRP A 407 -5.01 3.40 13.53
C TRP A 407 -6.54 3.40 13.68
N VAL A 408 -7.05 3.00 14.83
CA VAL A 408 -8.49 2.83 15.09
C VAL A 408 -9.22 4.15 15.26
N TYR A 409 -8.56 5.20 15.76
CA TYR A 409 -9.20 6.50 15.98
C TYR A 409 -8.87 7.55 14.93
N ARG A 410 -7.69 7.48 14.29
CA ARG A 410 -7.26 8.48 13.29
C ARG A 410 -7.08 7.91 11.89
N GLY A 411 -7.09 6.59 11.70
CA GLY A 411 -6.90 5.95 10.40
C GLY A 411 -5.49 6.15 9.83
N ARG A 412 -4.49 6.40 10.67
CA ARG A 412 -3.08 6.59 10.25
C ARG A 412 -2.20 5.50 10.84
N VAL A 413 -1.33 4.92 10.02
CA VAL A 413 -0.30 3.98 10.45
C VAL A 413 0.93 4.79 10.86
N LEU A 414 1.29 4.75 12.13
CA LEU A 414 2.53 5.32 12.66
C LEU A 414 3.42 4.17 13.11
N ASP A 415 4.12 3.56 12.16
CA ASP A 415 4.96 2.38 12.40
C ASP A 415 6.34 2.56 11.75
N PRO A 416 7.30 3.15 12.46
CA PRO A 416 8.66 3.36 11.95
C PRO A 416 9.44 2.05 11.69
N TYR A 417 9.08 0.97 12.40
CA TYR A 417 9.84 -0.28 12.43
C TYR A 417 9.15 -1.45 11.73
N SER A 418 7.98 -1.23 11.12
CA SER A 418 7.17 -2.28 10.50
C SER A 418 6.83 -3.40 11.49
N GLU A 419 6.42 -3.07 12.71
CA GLU A 419 5.99 -4.03 13.74
C GLU A 419 4.47 -4.24 13.82
N PHE A 420 3.70 -3.32 13.24
CA PHE A 420 2.25 -3.31 13.34
C PHE A 420 1.61 -4.40 12.44
N MET A 421 0.40 -4.80 12.81
CA MET A 421 -0.34 -5.85 12.09
C MET A 421 -0.79 -5.43 10.68
N VAL A 422 -0.98 -4.12 10.46
CA VAL A 422 -1.37 -3.55 9.17
C VAL A 422 -0.14 -2.96 8.50
N THR A 423 0.15 -3.42 7.28
CA THR A 423 1.20 -2.83 6.44
C THR A 423 0.59 -1.93 5.38
N GLU A 424 1.27 -0.80 5.11
CA GLU A 424 0.93 0.07 4.00
C GLU A 424 1.85 -0.23 2.81
N ASN A 425 1.28 -0.71 1.70
CA ASN A 425 2.00 -0.88 0.45
C ASN A 425 2.09 0.47 -0.28
N THR A 426 3.22 1.17 -0.09
CA THR A 426 3.49 2.47 -0.71
C THR A 426 3.88 2.40 -2.19
N ALA A 427 4.18 1.19 -2.69
CA ALA A 427 4.42 0.91 -4.11
C ALA A 427 3.21 1.27 -5.01
N THR A 428 2.01 1.32 -4.45
CA THR A 428 0.78 1.68 -5.16
C THR A 428 0.50 3.18 -5.00
N SER A 429 1.43 4.04 -5.42
CA SER A 429 1.30 5.50 -5.25
C SER A 429 0.18 6.11 -6.11
N LYS A 430 -0.49 7.13 -5.55
CA LYS A 430 -1.67 7.85 -6.10
C LYS A 430 -1.50 8.39 -7.52
N GLU A 431 -0.27 8.51 -8.03
CA GLU A 431 0.05 9.17 -9.29
C GLU A 431 0.01 8.23 -10.51
N VAL A 432 0.06 6.90 -10.31
CA VAL A 432 0.17 5.91 -11.40
C VAL A 432 -1.15 5.19 -11.69
N LEU A 433 -2.16 5.35 -10.84
CA LEU A 433 -3.40 4.58 -10.95
C LEU A 433 -4.41 5.31 -11.85
N THR A 434 -4.58 4.82 -13.07
CA THR A 434 -5.80 5.09 -13.83
C THR A 434 -7.02 4.63 -13.01
N ARG A 435 -8.20 5.19 -13.28
CA ARG A 435 -9.48 4.87 -12.58
C ARG A 435 -9.78 3.36 -12.49
N GLU A 436 -9.16 2.55 -13.35
CA GLU A 436 -9.30 1.09 -13.42
C GLU A 436 -8.67 0.36 -12.22
N TYR A 437 -7.66 0.95 -11.56
CA TYR A 437 -6.89 0.32 -10.47
C TYR A 437 -7.24 0.80 -9.05
N ILE A 438 -8.29 1.62 -8.88
CA ILE A 438 -8.69 2.14 -7.55
C ILE A 438 -9.12 1.00 -6.60
N ASN A 439 -9.66 -0.10 -7.14
CA ASN A 439 -10.06 -1.27 -6.35
C ASN A 439 -8.85 -2.07 -5.91
N ASP A 440 -7.93 -2.35 -6.83
CA ASP A 440 -6.67 -3.01 -6.52
C ASP A 440 -5.86 -2.15 -5.54
N TYR A 441 -5.96 -0.83 -5.63
CA TYR A 441 -5.40 0.09 -4.64
C TYR A 441 -6.03 -0.10 -3.26
N TRP A 442 -7.36 -0.16 -3.14
CA TRP A 442 -7.99 -0.30 -1.83
C TRP A 442 -7.81 -1.68 -1.19
N GLU A 443 -7.81 -2.73 -2.01
CA GLU A 443 -7.54 -4.10 -1.57
C GLU A 443 -6.06 -4.28 -1.20
N ASN A 444 -5.13 -3.73 -1.98
CA ASN A 444 -3.70 -3.97 -1.80
C ASN A 444 -2.96 -2.93 -0.98
N ARG A 445 -3.52 -1.73 -0.74
CA ARG A 445 -2.84 -0.68 0.04
C ARG A 445 -2.66 -1.07 1.50
N TYR A 446 -3.69 -1.63 2.14
CA TYR A 446 -3.62 -2.08 3.53
C TYR A 446 -3.89 -3.56 3.62
N GLN A 447 -2.85 -4.31 3.99
CA GLN A 447 -2.88 -5.76 4.13
C GLN A 447 -2.52 -6.16 5.56
N LEU A 448 -3.11 -7.28 5.99
CA LEU A 448 -2.84 -7.87 7.29
C LEU A 448 -1.60 -8.77 7.20
N CYS A 449 -0.62 -8.53 8.05
CA CYS A 449 0.54 -9.42 8.20
C CYS A 449 0.25 -10.45 9.29
N SER A 450 -0.14 -11.66 8.91
CA SER A 450 -0.51 -12.75 9.84
C SER A 450 0.54 -13.03 10.92
N GLN A 451 1.83 -12.92 10.58
CA GLN A 451 2.95 -13.12 11.52
C GLN A 451 3.05 -12.05 12.62
N ARG A 452 2.48 -10.86 12.40
CA ARG A 452 2.55 -9.70 13.31
C ARG A 452 1.24 -9.47 14.07
N VAL A 453 0.23 -10.32 13.88
CA VAL A 453 -1.02 -10.25 14.62
C VAL A 453 -0.82 -10.94 15.97
N PRO A 454 -0.99 -10.23 17.10
CA PRO A 454 -0.96 -10.88 18.40
C PRO A 454 -2.08 -11.93 18.52
N SER A 455 -1.78 -13.09 19.10
CA SER A 455 -2.74 -14.22 19.20
C SER A 455 -4.08 -13.81 19.82
N PHE A 456 -4.06 -12.92 20.81
CA PHE A 456 -5.26 -12.39 21.47
C PHE A 456 -6.10 -11.42 20.61
N LEU A 457 -5.54 -10.80 19.55
CA LEU A 457 -6.27 -9.90 18.65
C LEU A 457 -6.75 -10.58 17.37
N TRP A 458 -6.39 -11.86 17.15
CA TRP A 458 -6.75 -12.58 15.94
C TRP A 458 -8.25 -12.52 15.59
N PRO A 459 -9.21 -12.70 16.52
CA PRO A 459 -10.64 -12.66 16.19
C PRO A 459 -11.14 -11.27 15.73
N MET A 460 -10.42 -10.21 16.09
CA MET A 460 -10.79 -8.81 15.81
C MET A 460 -9.92 -8.20 14.70
N ALA A 461 -8.92 -8.92 14.19
CA ALA A 461 -7.91 -8.38 13.27
C ALA A 461 -8.53 -7.83 11.98
N GLU A 462 -9.49 -8.54 11.38
CA GLU A 462 -10.19 -8.08 10.18
C GLU A 462 -11.04 -6.82 10.44
N LYS A 463 -11.72 -6.76 11.59
CA LYS A 463 -12.49 -5.59 12.02
C LYS A 463 -11.59 -4.38 12.29
N VAL A 464 -10.41 -4.57 12.89
CA VAL A 464 -9.42 -3.49 13.10
C VAL A 464 -8.92 -2.96 11.75
N LEU A 465 -8.63 -3.85 10.80
CA LEU A 465 -8.21 -3.48 9.46
C LEU A 465 -9.28 -2.65 8.75
N SER A 466 -10.54 -3.12 8.74
CA SER A 466 -11.65 -2.41 8.09
C SER A 466 -11.95 -1.07 8.76
N THR A 467 -11.82 -0.96 10.09
CA THR A 467 -12.03 0.30 10.83
C THR A 467 -11.10 1.41 10.36
N GLY A 468 -9.79 1.15 10.30
CA GLY A 468 -8.84 2.16 9.83
C GLY A 468 -8.95 2.42 8.32
N LYS A 469 -9.30 1.40 7.52
CA LYS A 469 -9.70 1.58 6.12
C LYS A 469 -10.84 2.61 6.01
N TYR A 470 -11.94 2.42 6.72
CA TYR A 470 -13.08 3.34 6.67
C TYR A 470 -12.71 4.77 7.06
N LEU A 471 -11.95 4.95 8.14
CA LEU A 471 -11.50 6.27 8.58
C LEU A 471 -10.56 6.94 7.58
N ASN A 472 -9.73 6.18 6.88
CA ASN A 472 -8.86 6.74 5.86
C ASN A 472 -9.65 7.21 4.63
N VAL A 473 -10.74 6.54 4.24
CA VAL A 473 -11.65 7.06 3.19
C VAL A 473 -12.24 8.39 3.62
N VAL A 474 -12.75 8.46 4.86
CA VAL A 474 -13.34 9.69 5.42
C VAL A 474 -12.31 10.82 5.49
N ALA A 475 -11.09 10.52 5.94
CA ALA A 475 -10.01 11.50 6.01
C ALA A 475 -9.62 12.05 4.63
N GLN A 476 -9.63 11.22 3.58
CA GLN A 476 -9.35 11.66 2.20
C GLN A 476 -10.45 12.56 1.64
N CYS A 477 -11.69 12.40 2.09
CA CYS A 477 -12.81 13.28 1.73
C CYS A 477 -12.75 14.66 2.42
N GLY A 478 -11.82 14.86 3.35
CA GLY A 478 -11.62 16.14 4.05
C GLY A 478 -12.63 16.42 5.17
N GLU A 479 -13.38 15.40 5.63
CA GLU A 479 -14.21 15.54 6.83
C GLU A 479 -13.39 15.47 8.11
N ALA A 480 -13.81 16.23 9.12
CA ALA A 480 -13.20 16.19 10.44
C ALA A 480 -13.34 14.79 11.03
N LEU A 481 -12.20 14.22 11.44
CA LEU A 481 -12.15 12.96 12.17
C LEU A 481 -12.98 13.05 13.46
N LEU A 482 -13.54 11.92 13.89
CA LEU A 482 -14.34 11.83 15.12
C LEU A 482 -13.55 12.30 16.34
N ASP A 483 -14.25 13.01 17.22
CA ASP A 483 -13.84 13.15 18.61
C ASP A 483 -14.00 11.80 19.31
N TYR A 484 -12.94 11.01 19.31
CA TYR A 484 -12.88 9.79 20.11
C TYR A 484 -12.62 10.14 21.58
N PRO A 485 -13.25 9.42 22.53
CA PRO A 485 -12.96 9.60 23.95
C PRO A 485 -11.49 9.30 24.23
N ALA A 486 -10.88 10.08 25.13
CA ALA A 486 -9.47 10.00 25.50
C ALA A 486 -9.11 8.74 26.35
N GLU A 487 -9.88 7.67 26.26
CA GLU A 487 -9.56 6.42 26.96
C GLU A 487 -8.47 5.67 26.20
N GLU A 488 -7.35 5.41 26.89
CA GLU A 488 -6.23 4.64 26.34
C GLU A 488 -6.60 3.17 26.24
N LEU A 489 -6.24 2.55 25.12
CA LEU A 489 -6.39 1.11 24.94
C LEU A 489 -5.31 0.40 25.78
N VAL A 490 -5.74 -0.34 26.81
CA VAL A 490 -4.81 -1.06 27.69
C VAL A 490 -5.05 -2.56 27.60
N TYR A 491 -3.96 -3.33 27.56
CA TYR A 491 -4.00 -4.78 27.61
C TYR A 491 -4.70 -5.31 28.88
N ALA A 492 -5.64 -6.24 28.68
CA ALA A 492 -6.24 -7.04 29.73
C ALA A 492 -6.21 -8.52 29.33
N TYR A 493 -6.02 -9.39 30.32
CA TYR A 493 -5.81 -10.82 30.12
C TYR A 493 -7.07 -11.57 29.67
N GLU A 494 -8.23 -11.22 30.22
CA GLU A 494 -9.53 -11.79 29.85
C GLU A 494 -10.35 -10.77 29.08
N GLY A 495 -10.75 -11.10 27.85
CA GLY A 495 -11.79 -10.44 27.05
C GLY A 495 -12.01 -8.96 27.37
N GLY A 496 -10.95 -8.17 27.24
CA GLY A 496 -10.86 -6.88 27.91
C GLY A 496 -11.83 -5.84 27.38
N ARG A 497 -12.02 -4.76 28.16
CA ARG A 497 -12.71 -3.53 27.73
C ARG A 497 -12.22 -3.00 26.38
N TYR A 498 -10.98 -3.29 26.00
CA TYR A 498 -10.43 -2.95 24.69
C TYR A 498 -11.21 -3.61 23.55
N VAL A 499 -11.75 -4.82 23.70
CA VAL A 499 -12.55 -5.49 22.66
C VAL A 499 -13.85 -4.71 22.41
N GLU A 500 -14.57 -4.35 23.47
CA GLU A 500 -15.79 -3.54 23.40
C GLU A 500 -15.51 -2.14 22.80
N GLN A 501 -14.38 -1.52 23.19
CA GLN A 501 -13.93 -0.25 22.62
C GLN A 501 -13.60 -0.37 21.12
N LEU A 502 -12.97 -1.46 20.69
CA LEU A 502 -12.70 -1.73 19.28
C LEU A 502 -13.99 -1.96 18.48
N GLU A 503 -14.95 -2.71 19.00
CA GLU A 503 -16.25 -2.90 18.34
C GLU A 503 -17.05 -1.59 18.25
N SER A 504 -17.05 -0.80 19.32
CA SER A 504 -17.67 0.52 19.33
C SER A 504 -17.01 1.45 18.31
N ALA A 505 -15.68 1.44 18.22
CA ALA A 505 -14.93 2.24 17.26
C ALA A 505 -15.22 1.83 15.81
N HIS A 506 -15.29 0.52 15.54
CA HIS A 506 -15.67 -0.02 14.24
C HIS A 506 -17.08 0.42 13.84
N ALA A 507 -18.06 0.25 14.73
CA ALA A 507 -19.45 0.64 14.47
C ALA A 507 -19.59 2.15 14.19
N LYS A 508 -18.85 2.99 14.92
CA LYS A 508 -18.82 4.45 14.68
C LYS A 508 -18.17 4.79 13.33
N ALA A 509 -17.04 4.17 12.99
CA ALA A 509 -16.36 4.39 11.72
C ALA A 509 -17.22 3.96 10.52
N ALA A 510 -17.88 2.80 10.62
CA ALA A 510 -18.80 2.29 9.60
C ALA A 510 -19.99 3.24 9.41
N ALA A 511 -20.62 3.68 10.51
CA ALA A 511 -21.74 4.61 10.48
C ALA A 511 -21.37 5.96 9.84
N LEU A 512 -20.17 6.47 10.13
CA LEU A 512 -19.67 7.69 9.49
C LEU A 512 -19.49 7.54 7.98
N LEU A 513 -18.82 6.48 7.55
CA LEU A 513 -18.60 6.25 6.12
C LEU A 513 -19.94 6.12 5.38
N MET A 514 -20.90 5.41 5.97
CA MET A 514 -22.26 5.30 5.41
C MET A 514 -23.01 6.63 5.38
N ARG A 515 -22.80 7.50 6.38
CA ARG A 515 -23.35 8.87 6.37
C ARG A 515 -22.73 9.68 5.22
N LEU A 516 -21.41 9.66 5.09
CA LEU A 516 -20.69 10.37 4.04
C LEU A 516 -21.12 9.91 2.63
N LEU A 517 -21.28 8.60 2.42
CA LEU A 517 -21.78 8.06 1.15
C LEU A 517 -23.21 8.52 0.85
N ARG A 518 -24.07 8.64 1.87
CA ARG A 518 -25.42 9.19 1.71
C ARG A 518 -25.39 10.68 1.36
N GLU A 519 -24.52 11.47 2.00
CA GLU A 519 -24.36 12.90 1.72
C GLU A 519 -23.81 13.18 0.31
N LYS A 520 -22.94 12.30 -0.21
CA LYS A 520 -22.43 12.37 -1.59
C LYS A 520 -23.44 11.93 -2.66
N GLY A 521 -24.68 11.57 -2.28
CA GLY A 521 -25.74 11.24 -3.24
C GLY A 521 -25.68 9.80 -3.77
N LEU A 522 -25.25 8.82 -2.96
CA LEU A 522 -25.25 7.41 -3.36
C LEU A 522 -26.61 6.93 -3.91
N ARG A 523 -27.71 7.35 -3.26
CA ARG A 523 -29.07 7.00 -3.70
C ARG A 523 -29.36 7.54 -5.09
N ASP A 524 -29.01 8.79 -5.35
CA ASP A 524 -29.23 9.44 -6.64
C ASP A 524 -28.42 8.74 -7.73
N LEU A 525 -27.17 8.37 -7.44
CA LEU A 525 -26.32 7.64 -8.37
C LEU A 525 -26.88 6.26 -8.70
N LEU A 526 -27.35 5.51 -7.69
CA LEU A 526 -28.03 4.23 -7.89
C LEU A 526 -29.30 4.39 -8.73
N CYS A 527 -30.14 5.37 -8.44
CA CYS A 527 -31.32 5.68 -9.26
C CYS A 527 -30.93 6.03 -10.71
N SER A 528 -29.84 6.77 -10.91
CA SER A 528 -29.31 7.11 -12.23
C SER A 528 -28.86 5.87 -12.99
N LEU A 529 -28.14 4.95 -12.31
CA LEU A 529 -27.75 3.66 -12.87
C LEU A 529 -28.96 2.84 -13.30
N LYS A 530 -30.02 2.78 -12.48
CA LYS A 530 -31.27 2.12 -12.88
C LYS A 530 -31.91 2.77 -14.10
N ARG A 531 -32.00 4.11 -14.12
CA ARG A 531 -32.63 4.86 -15.24
C ARG A 531 -31.91 4.63 -16.56
N PHE A 532 -30.57 4.77 -16.58
CA PHE A 532 -29.79 4.74 -17.82
C PHE A 532 -29.35 3.33 -18.23
N PHE A 533 -28.87 2.49 -17.31
CA PHE A 533 -28.34 1.15 -17.66
C PHE A 533 -29.40 0.06 -17.64
N LEU A 534 -30.38 0.13 -16.73
CA LEU A 534 -31.44 -0.89 -16.60
C LEU A 534 -32.74 -0.52 -17.33
N LEU A 535 -32.77 0.62 -18.03
CA LEU A 535 -33.85 1.07 -18.93
C LEU A 535 -35.22 1.29 -18.28
N ASP A 536 -35.29 1.66 -17.00
CA ASP A 536 -36.55 1.98 -16.29
C ASP A 536 -37.33 3.14 -16.98
N GLN A 537 -36.60 4.15 -17.45
CA GLN A 537 -37.15 5.26 -18.24
C GLN A 537 -36.51 5.24 -19.63
N SER A 538 -36.97 4.35 -20.50
CA SER A 538 -36.38 4.12 -21.83
C SER A 538 -36.80 5.13 -22.91
N ASP A 539 -37.46 6.24 -22.56
CA ASP A 539 -37.90 7.25 -23.52
C ASP A 539 -36.70 7.95 -24.18
N PHE A 540 -35.66 8.32 -23.42
CA PHE A 540 -34.42 8.90 -23.97
C PHE A 540 -33.78 7.96 -24.99
N LEU A 541 -33.86 6.64 -24.76
CA LEU A 541 -33.22 5.66 -25.61
C LEU A 541 -33.88 5.59 -26.98
N VAL A 542 -35.21 5.68 -27.03
CA VAL A 542 -35.95 5.71 -28.31
C VAL A 542 -35.56 6.96 -29.10
N HIS A 543 -35.59 8.14 -28.47
CA HIS A 543 -35.17 9.39 -29.11
C HIS A 543 -33.71 9.33 -29.59
N PHE A 544 -32.82 8.78 -28.77
CA PHE A 544 -31.41 8.59 -29.13
C PHE A 544 -31.23 7.66 -30.32
N MET A 545 -31.90 6.50 -30.32
CA MET A 545 -31.82 5.56 -31.44
C MET A 545 -32.36 6.16 -32.74
N ASP A 546 -33.34 7.07 -32.70
CA ASP A 546 -33.85 7.76 -33.90
C ASP A 546 -32.84 8.79 -34.43
N LEU A 547 -32.24 9.57 -33.52
CA LEU A 547 -31.22 10.57 -33.87
C LEU A 547 -29.91 9.93 -34.36
N ALA A 548 -29.52 8.80 -33.77
CA ALA A 548 -28.26 8.13 -34.01
C ALA A 548 -28.34 7.00 -35.06
N ASP A 549 -29.50 6.72 -35.66
CA ASP A 549 -29.69 5.57 -36.57
C ASP A 549 -28.67 5.55 -37.72
N SER A 550 -28.35 6.73 -38.28
CA SER A 550 -27.36 6.87 -39.36
C SER A 550 -25.92 6.58 -38.93
N GLU A 551 -25.56 6.88 -37.69
CA GLU A 551 -24.22 6.62 -37.14
C GLU A 551 -24.10 5.19 -36.62
N MET A 552 -25.16 4.63 -36.02
CA MET A 552 -25.18 3.26 -35.47
C MET A 552 -25.00 2.17 -36.53
N ARG A 553 -25.43 2.44 -37.77
CA ARG A 553 -25.26 1.50 -38.91
C ARG A 553 -23.84 1.46 -39.47
N ARG A 554 -22.97 2.41 -39.11
CA ARG A 554 -21.59 2.49 -39.60
C ARG A 554 -20.68 1.54 -38.81
N GLU A 555 -19.53 1.22 -39.38
CA GLU A 555 -18.47 0.47 -38.69
C GLU A 555 -17.97 1.26 -37.47
N ALA A 556 -17.77 0.57 -36.34
CA ALA A 556 -17.41 1.21 -35.06
C ALA A 556 -16.18 2.13 -35.15
N GLY A 557 -15.17 1.74 -35.94
CA GLY A 557 -13.95 2.53 -36.14
C GLY A 557 -14.13 3.83 -36.95
N ARG A 558 -15.25 3.99 -37.67
CA ARG A 558 -15.56 5.19 -38.49
C ARG A 558 -16.48 6.18 -37.79
N VAL A 559 -16.98 5.86 -36.60
CA VAL A 559 -17.93 6.68 -35.85
C VAL A 559 -17.18 7.60 -34.90
N SER A 560 -17.54 8.88 -34.90
CA SER A 560 -16.98 9.87 -33.99
C SER A 560 -17.69 9.82 -32.63
N LEU A 561 -16.96 9.51 -31.56
CA LEU A 561 -17.47 9.47 -30.17
C LEU A 561 -18.14 10.79 -29.76
N ASN A 562 -17.47 11.93 -29.99
CA ASN A 562 -17.99 13.25 -29.64
C ASN A 562 -19.38 13.53 -30.26
N ARG A 563 -19.64 13.02 -31.47
CA ARG A 563 -20.95 13.17 -32.10
C ARG A 563 -22.00 12.31 -31.41
N LEU A 564 -21.71 11.04 -31.11
CA LEU A 564 -22.62 10.19 -30.36
C LEU A 564 -22.91 10.76 -28.97
N GLU A 565 -21.91 11.31 -28.29
CA GLU A 565 -22.09 12.00 -27.00
C GLU A 565 -23.03 13.20 -27.14
N SER A 566 -22.83 14.07 -28.14
CA SER A 566 -23.73 15.22 -28.36
C SER A 566 -25.17 14.81 -28.68
N LEU A 567 -25.36 13.71 -29.42
CA LEU A 567 -26.67 13.17 -29.75
C LEU A 567 -27.35 12.56 -28.51
N LEU A 568 -26.58 11.84 -27.68
CA LEU A 568 -27.06 11.29 -26.41
C LEU A 568 -27.44 12.41 -25.44
N GLU A 569 -26.61 13.43 -25.29
CA GLU A 569 -26.87 14.60 -24.45
C GLU A 569 -28.15 15.33 -24.89
N THR A 570 -28.35 15.47 -26.21
CA THR A 570 -29.57 16.04 -26.77
C THR A 570 -30.79 15.17 -26.42
N ALA A 571 -30.71 13.85 -26.64
CA ALA A 571 -31.80 12.92 -26.37
C ALA A 571 -32.20 12.88 -24.89
N VAL A 572 -31.21 12.89 -23.97
CA VAL A 572 -31.44 12.91 -22.53
C VAL A 572 -32.07 14.24 -22.10
N ARG A 573 -31.63 15.38 -22.66
CA ARG A 573 -32.23 16.70 -22.34
C ARG A 573 -33.66 16.85 -22.82
N THR A 574 -34.02 16.25 -23.95
CA THR A 574 -35.38 16.31 -24.50
C THR A 574 -36.34 15.32 -23.83
N SER A 575 -35.81 14.36 -23.07
CA SER A 575 -36.56 13.28 -22.42
C SER A 575 -36.99 13.65 -21.00
N ALA A 576 -37.90 12.86 -20.43
CA ALA A 576 -38.26 12.88 -19.02
C ALA A 576 -37.06 12.63 -18.07
N ALA A 577 -35.94 12.09 -18.58
CA ALA A 577 -34.68 11.92 -17.86
C ALA A 577 -33.85 13.23 -17.71
N GLY A 578 -34.32 14.34 -18.28
CA GLY A 578 -33.68 15.65 -18.20
C GLY A 578 -33.34 16.19 -16.80
N PRO A 579 -34.16 16.01 -15.74
CA PRO A 579 -33.89 16.56 -14.41
C PRO A 579 -32.93 15.70 -13.54
N ASP A 580 -32.33 14.64 -14.07
CA ASP A 580 -31.43 13.77 -13.30
C ASP A 580 -30.12 14.49 -12.90
N PRO A 581 -29.70 14.43 -11.62
CA PRO A 581 -28.50 15.12 -11.12
C PRO A 581 -27.17 14.57 -11.68
N ASN A 582 -27.13 13.31 -12.12
CA ASN A 582 -25.91 12.66 -12.61
C ASN A 582 -25.85 12.54 -14.14
N ARG A 583 -26.77 13.18 -14.87
CA ARG A 583 -26.82 13.11 -16.34
C ARG A 583 -25.51 13.53 -17.02
N ASP A 584 -24.83 14.55 -16.47
CA ASP A 584 -23.62 15.13 -17.06
C ASP A 584 -22.40 14.19 -16.89
N ARG A 585 -22.53 13.16 -16.04
CA ARG A 585 -21.52 12.11 -15.82
C ARG A 585 -21.64 10.95 -16.81
N LEU A 586 -22.71 10.92 -17.62
CA LEU A 586 -22.95 9.88 -18.62
C LEU A 586 -22.04 10.12 -19.84
N ARG A 587 -21.33 9.08 -20.26
CA ARG A 587 -20.43 9.08 -21.43
C ARG A 587 -20.80 7.95 -22.38
N VAL A 588 -20.40 8.11 -23.64
CA VAL A 588 -20.55 7.04 -24.64
C VAL A 588 -19.23 6.27 -24.73
N ALA A 589 -19.31 4.94 -24.58
CA ALA A 589 -18.16 4.06 -24.78
C ALA A 589 -18.42 3.11 -25.95
N LEU A 590 -17.49 3.08 -26.91
CA LEU A 590 -17.45 2.06 -27.96
C LEU A 590 -16.49 0.96 -27.53
N LEU A 591 -17.02 -0.22 -27.24
CA LEU A 591 -16.23 -1.37 -26.79
C LEU A 591 -15.63 -2.11 -27.98
N PRO A 592 -14.37 -2.59 -27.88
CA PRO A 592 -13.71 -3.32 -28.97
C PRO A 592 -14.24 -4.75 -29.19
N HIS A 593 -15.15 -5.23 -28.34
CA HIS A 593 -15.71 -6.59 -28.38
C HIS A 593 -17.23 -6.52 -28.47
N ASP A 594 -17.85 -7.53 -29.10
CA ASP A 594 -19.29 -7.80 -29.01
C ASP A 594 -19.68 -8.24 -27.57
N LEU A 595 -20.98 -8.42 -27.31
CA LEU A 595 -21.44 -8.83 -25.99
C LEU A 595 -20.85 -10.19 -25.58
N ILE A 596 -20.83 -11.15 -26.50
CA ILE A 596 -20.32 -12.51 -26.26
C ILE A 596 -18.82 -12.47 -25.95
N GLY A 597 -18.03 -11.70 -26.72
CA GLY A 597 -16.61 -11.49 -26.47
C GLY A 597 -16.34 -10.78 -25.14
N GLN A 598 -17.14 -9.76 -24.78
CA GLN A 598 -17.04 -9.07 -23.49
C GLN A 598 -17.29 -10.04 -22.32
N MET A 599 -18.25 -10.95 -22.48
CA MET A 599 -18.56 -11.98 -21.48
C MET A 599 -17.43 -13.00 -21.32
N LEU A 600 -16.92 -13.52 -22.43
CA LEU A 600 -15.79 -14.46 -22.42
C LEU A 600 -14.53 -13.84 -21.81
N ALA A 601 -14.30 -12.54 -22.04
CA ALA A 601 -13.21 -11.78 -21.45
C ALA A 601 -13.36 -11.56 -19.94
N LEU A 602 -14.59 -11.48 -19.40
CA LEU A 602 -14.81 -11.40 -17.95
C LEU A 602 -14.71 -12.77 -17.25
N VAL A 603 -15.09 -13.86 -17.92
CA VAL A 603 -15.05 -15.22 -17.35
C VAL A 603 -13.63 -15.81 -17.42
N SER A 604 -12.91 -15.52 -18.49
CA SER A 604 -11.49 -15.86 -18.63
C SER A 604 -10.70 -14.72 -18.00
N LEU A 605 -10.27 -14.85 -16.73
CA LEU A 605 -9.45 -13.88 -15.97
C LEU A 605 -8.05 -13.63 -16.57
N ARG A 606 -7.94 -13.46 -17.88
CA ARG A 606 -6.69 -13.28 -18.60
C ARG A 606 -6.90 -12.19 -19.62
N GLU A 607 -6.06 -11.17 -19.53
CA GLU A 607 -5.80 -10.17 -20.56
C GLU A 607 -5.34 -10.89 -21.85
N ALA A 608 -6.26 -11.54 -22.54
CA ALA A 608 -6.08 -11.85 -23.94
C ALA A 608 -6.32 -10.53 -24.66
N ALA A 609 -5.24 -9.80 -24.93
CA ALA A 609 -5.27 -8.70 -25.88
C ALA A 609 -5.98 -9.20 -27.15
N PRO A 610 -7.10 -8.59 -27.58
CA PRO A 610 -7.84 -9.09 -28.71
C PRO A 610 -7.05 -8.84 -29.98
N ASP A 611 -7.10 -9.81 -30.91
CA ASP A 611 -6.70 -9.60 -32.28
C ASP A 611 -7.50 -8.39 -32.84
N ALA A 612 -6.80 -7.28 -33.11
CA ALA A 612 -7.37 -6.02 -33.59
C ALA A 612 -8.20 -6.16 -34.89
N THR A 613 -8.12 -7.31 -35.55
CA THR A 613 -8.85 -7.65 -36.78
C THR A 613 -10.32 -8.00 -36.54
N ALA A 614 -10.71 -8.47 -35.34
CA ALA A 614 -12.11 -8.77 -35.01
C ALA A 614 -12.93 -7.49 -34.69
N ALA A 615 -12.30 -6.50 -34.05
CA ALA A 615 -12.92 -5.20 -33.74
C ALA A 615 -13.30 -4.40 -35.00
N ALA A 616 -12.64 -4.65 -36.13
CA ALA A 616 -12.81 -3.89 -37.38
C ALA A 616 -14.11 -4.21 -38.14
N ARG A 617 -14.84 -5.29 -37.80
CA ARG A 617 -16.09 -5.68 -38.48
C ARG A 617 -17.36 -5.38 -37.69
N LEU A 618 -17.23 -4.92 -36.45
CA LEU A 618 -18.37 -4.64 -35.58
C LEU A 618 -19.10 -3.37 -36.04
N THR A 619 -20.43 -3.46 -36.07
CA THR A 619 -21.27 -2.27 -36.26
C THR A 619 -21.25 -1.43 -34.99
N ALA A 620 -21.42 -0.11 -35.14
CA ALA A 620 -21.50 0.78 -33.99
C ALA A 620 -22.67 0.43 -33.06
N LEU A 621 -23.78 -0.14 -33.60
CA LEU A 621 -24.87 -0.69 -32.80
C LEU A 621 -24.41 -1.79 -31.83
N GLU A 622 -23.59 -2.72 -32.32
CA GLU A 622 -23.07 -3.81 -31.50
C GLU A 622 -22.03 -3.32 -30.50
N ALA A 623 -21.17 -2.38 -30.89
CA ALA A 623 -20.10 -1.84 -30.05
C ALA A 623 -20.56 -0.80 -29.01
N PHE A 624 -21.76 -0.22 -29.18
CA PHE A 624 -22.27 0.86 -28.35
C PHE A 624 -22.53 0.42 -26.89
N SER A 625 -22.07 1.24 -25.95
CA SER A 625 -22.32 1.08 -24.52
C SER A 625 -22.34 2.45 -23.83
N LEU A 626 -23.00 2.52 -22.68
CA LEU A 626 -22.97 3.68 -21.80
C LEU A 626 -21.84 3.50 -20.78
N ASP A 627 -21.18 4.59 -20.42
CA ASP A 627 -20.24 4.64 -19.29
C ASP A 627 -20.66 5.77 -18.34
N ILE A 628 -20.27 5.66 -17.08
CA ILE A 628 -20.58 6.66 -16.06
C ILE A 628 -19.33 7.03 -15.27
N GLU A 629 -19.01 8.31 -15.26
CA GLU A 629 -17.88 8.82 -14.48
C GLU A 629 -18.31 8.95 -13.01
N VAL A 630 -17.70 8.14 -12.14
CA VAL A 630 -17.98 8.15 -10.69
C VAL A 630 -16.79 8.70 -9.93
N ASP A 631 -17.03 9.75 -9.16
CA ASP A 631 -16.01 10.38 -8.32
C ASP A 631 -15.80 9.58 -7.01
N PHE A 632 -14.60 9.72 -6.44
CA PHE A 632 -14.32 9.23 -5.09
C PHE A 632 -15.22 9.98 -4.07
N PRO A 633 -15.86 9.30 -3.11
CA PRO A 633 -15.66 7.91 -2.65
C PRO A 633 -16.65 6.88 -3.22
N LEU A 634 -17.62 7.30 -4.05
CA LEU A 634 -18.64 6.39 -4.61
C LEU A 634 -18.02 5.34 -5.55
N SER A 635 -16.84 5.64 -6.10
CA SER A 635 -16.02 4.72 -6.91
C SER A 635 -15.58 3.46 -6.17
N LEU A 636 -15.64 3.43 -4.83
CA LEU A 636 -15.34 2.24 -4.02
C LEU A 636 -16.48 1.20 -4.05
N LEU A 637 -17.71 1.66 -4.31
CA LEU A 637 -18.88 0.80 -4.48
C LEU A 637 -19.06 0.47 -5.97
N ILE A 638 -19.09 1.50 -6.81
CA ILE A 638 -19.33 1.38 -8.24
C ILE A 638 -17.98 1.23 -8.93
N ASN A 639 -17.47 0.03 -8.79
CA ASN A 639 -16.19 -0.40 -9.30
C ASN A 639 -16.23 -0.57 -10.82
N ARG A 640 -15.08 -0.52 -11.51
CA ARG A 640 -15.03 -0.83 -12.95
C ARG A 640 -15.66 -2.19 -13.27
N ARG A 641 -15.40 -3.20 -12.43
CA ARG A 641 -16.06 -4.52 -12.52
C ARG A 641 -17.59 -4.43 -12.45
N ALA A 642 -18.14 -3.56 -11.59
CA ALA A 642 -19.57 -3.35 -11.49
C ALA A 642 -20.13 -2.61 -12.71
N ILE A 643 -19.44 -1.57 -13.20
CA ILE A 643 -19.81 -0.84 -14.41
C ILE A 643 -19.82 -1.78 -15.62
N THR A 644 -18.82 -2.65 -15.79
CA THR A 644 -18.79 -3.63 -16.88
C THR A 644 -19.99 -4.57 -16.83
N ARG A 645 -20.42 -5.00 -15.63
CA ARG A 645 -21.64 -5.82 -15.46
C ARG A 645 -22.91 -5.06 -15.84
N TYR A 646 -23.02 -3.79 -15.45
CA TYR A 646 -24.11 -2.92 -15.91
C TYR A 646 -24.09 -2.70 -17.42
N GLN A 647 -22.92 -2.53 -18.04
CA GLN A 647 -22.77 -2.40 -19.49
C GLN A 647 -23.25 -3.66 -20.22
N MET A 648 -22.96 -4.85 -19.70
CA MET A 648 -23.45 -6.10 -20.29
C MET A 648 -24.97 -6.18 -20.26
N LEU A 649 -25.59 -5.86 -19.12
CA LEU A 649 -27.06 -5.80 -19.00
C LEU A 649 -27.64 -4.77 -19.96
N PHE A 650 -27.07 -3.56 -20.00
CA PHE A 650 -27.50 -2.50 -20.90
C PHE A 650 -27.42 -2.92 -22.36
N ARG A 651 -26.28 -3.47 -22.82
CA ARG A 651 -26.10 -3.90 -24.21
C ARG A 651 -27.09 -4.98 -24.61
N HIS A 652 -27.39 -5.90 -23.70
CA HIS A 652 -28.38 -6.94 -23.94
C HIS A 652 -29.79 -6.39 -24.13
N LEU A 653 -30.23 -5.52 -23.20
CA LEU A 653 -31.53 -4.87 -23.25
C LEU A 653 -31.64 -3.92 -24.46
N PHE A 654 -30.58 -3.17 -24.75
CA PHE A 654 -30.48 -2.25 -25.87
C PHE A 654 -30.69 -2.96 -27.21
N TYR A 655 -30.07 -4.13 -27.39
CA TYR A 655 -30.23 -4.90 -28.62
C TYR A 655 -31.66 -5.44 -28.77
N CYS A 656 -32.29 -5.93 -27.69
CA CYS A 656 -33.69 -6.36 -27.75
C CYS A 656 -34.61 -5.20 -28.16
N ARG A 657 -34.43 -4.03 -27.53
CA ARG A 657 -35.21 -2.82 -27.82
C ARG A 657 -35.02 -2.32 -29.25
N HIS A 658 -33.81 -2.44 -29.78
CA HIS A 658 -33.54 -2.14 -31.18
C HIS A 658 -34.32 -3.06 -32.12
N VAL A 659 -34.33 -4.38 -31.86
CA VAL A 659 -35.08 -5.35 -32.68
C VAL A 659 -36.59 -5.13 -32.58
N GLU A 660 -37.13 -4.83 -31.39
CA GLU A 660 -38.53 -4.47 -31.21
C GLU A 660 -38.92 -3.26 -32.08
N ARG A 661 -38.11 -2.20 -32.06
CA ARG A 661 -38.32 -0.99 -32.86
C ARG A 661 -38.28 -1.29 -34.37
N LEU A 662 -37.33 -2.12 -34.82
CA LEU A 662 -37.26 -2.53 -36.23
C LEU A 662 -38.54 -3.26 -36.65
N LEU A 663 -39.03 -4.21 -35.85
CA LEU A 663 -40.29 -4.93 -36.10
C LEU A 663 -41.51 -3.98 -36.10
N GLY A 664 -41.49 -2.94 -35.26
CA GLY A 664 -42.49 -1.87 -35.26
C GLY A 664 -42.43 -0.97 -36.50
N SER A 665 -41.24 -0.63 -36.99
CA SER A 665 -41.06 0.19 -38.19
C SER A 665 -41.56 -0.53 -39.46
N VAL A 666 -41.32 -1.84 -39.55
CA VAL A 666 -41.82 -2.69 -40.62
C VAL A 666 -43.34 -2.77 -40.59
N TRP A 667 -43.96 -2.82 -39.40
CA TRP A 667 -45.42 -2.76 -39.28
C TRP A 667 -46.01 -1.48 -39.87
N LEU A 668 -45.40 -0.31 -39.64
CA LEU A 668 -45.85 0.95 -40.24
C LEU A 668 -45.77 0.92 -41.78
N GLN A 669 -44.70 0.32 -42.32
CA GLN A 669 -44.51 0.19 -43.77
C GLN A 669 -45.53 -0.78 -44.39
N GLN A 670 -45.79 -1.91 -43.74
CA GLN A 670 -46.80 -2.87 -44.17
C GLN A 670 -48.22 -2.31 -44.06
N HIS A 671 -48.55 -1.59 -42.99
CA HIS A 671 -49.86 -0.97 -42.84
C HIS A 671 -50.14 0.09 -43.91
N ARG A 672 -49.11 0.81 -44.37
CA ARG A 672 -49.18 1.72 -45.52
C ARG A 672 -49.35 0.96 -46.85
N ASN A 673 -48.72 -0.20 -46.99
CA ASN A 673 -48.80 -1.06 -48.17
C ASN A 673 -49.77 -2.24 -47.96
N ARG A 674 -51.08 -2.00 -48.21
CA ARG A 674 -52.15 -3.02 -48.09
C ARG A 674 -51.96 -4.30 -48.93
N ALA A 675 -50.98 -4.33 -49.83
CA ALA A 675 -50.64 -5.47 -50.69
C ALA A 675 -49.62 -6.46 -50.06
N SER A 676 -49.20 -6.26 -48.82
CA SER A 676 -48.27 -7.19 -48.13
C SER A 676 -48.94 -8.53 -47.82
N VAL A 677 -48.19 -9.63 -47.94
CA VAL A 677 -48.66 -11.02 -47.74
C VAL A 677 -49.12 -11.24 -46.29
N THR A 678 -50.28 -11.87 -46.08
CA THR A 678 -50.84 -12.20 -44.76
C THR A 678 -49.90 -13.03 -43.89
N SER A 679 -49.11 -13.93 -44.49
CA SER A 679 -48.11 -14.74 -43.78
C SER A 679 -47.00 -13.89 -43.15
N ALA A 680 -46.59 -12.79 -43.81
CA ALA A 680 -45.58 -11.87 -43.29
C ALA A 680 -46.10 -11.11 -42.06
N TYR A 681 -47.39 -10.76 -42.03
CA TYR A 681 -48.02 -10.15 -40.86
C TYR A 681 -48.06 -11.10 -39.66
N ALA A 682 -48.43 -12.37 -39.91
CA ALA A 682 -48.48 -13.40 -38.87
C ALA A 682 -47.09 -13.66 -38.27
N LEU A 683 -46.07 -13.84 -39.12
CA LEU A 683 -44.70 -14.08 -38.66
C LEU A 683 -44.12 -12.88 -37.89
N ARG A 684 -44.34 -11.65 -38.39
CA ARG A 684 -43.93 -10.43 -37.68
C ARG A 684 -44.59 -10.34 -36.31
N GLN A 685 -45.88 -10.64 -36.20
CA GLN A 685 -46.58 -10.62 -34.92
C GLN A 685 -46.02 -11.66 -33.94
N GLN A 686 -45.69 -12.87 -34.42
CA GLN A 686 -45.04 -13.88 -33.59
C GLN A 686 -43.67 -13.42 -33.08
N MET A 687 -42.83 -12.87 -33.97
CA MET A 687 -41.52 -12.32 -33.61
C MET A 687 -41.65 -11.15 -32.63
N LEU A 688 -42.59 -10.23 -32.85
CA LEU A 688 -42.82 -9.09 -31.97
C LEU A 688 -43.28 -9.52 -30.57
N THR A 689 -44.29 -10.41 -30.50
CA THR A 689 -44.78 -10.93 -29.21
C THR A 689 -43.65 -11.66 -28.46
N PHE A 690 -42.80 -12.42 -29.16
CA PHE A 690 -41.63 -13.06 -28.56
C PHE A 690 -40.67 -12.05 -27.93
N VAL A 691 -40.25 -11.02 -28.68
CA VAL A 691 -39.30 -10.01 -28.18
C VAL A 691 -39.92 -9.23 -27.01
N GLN A 692 -41.20 -8.88 -27.09
CA GLN A 692 -41.90 -8.18 -26.01
C GLN A 692 -42.01 -9.02 -24.73
N HIS A 693 -42.30 -10.32 -24.85
CA HIS A 693 -42.32 -11.22 -23.69
C HIS A 693 -40.92 -11.42 -23.08
N LEU A 694 -39.88 -11.47 -23.92
CA LEU A 694 -38.49 -11.53 -23.47
C LEU A 694 -38.09 -10.25 -22.72
N GLU A 695 -38.38 -9.07 -23.27
CA GLU A 695 -38.13 -7.79 -22.62
C GLU A 695 -38.88 -7.65 -21.30
N TYR A 696 -40.16 -8.05 -21.28
CA TYR A 696 -40.98 -8.03 -20.07
C TYR A 696 -40.38 -8.92 -18.98
N TYR A 697 -39.95 -10.14 -19.33
CA TYR A 697 -39.31 -11.05 -18.37
C TYR A 697 -38.06 -10.42 -17.75
N MET A 698 -37.16 -9.91 -18.58
CA MET A 698 -35.91 -9.32 -18.11
C MET A 698 -36.15 -8.10 -17.22
N THR A 699 -37.08 -7.22 -17.58
CA THR A 699 -37.33 -5.97 -16.85
C THR A 699 -38.16 -6.20 -15.58
N PHE A 700 -39.35 -6.81 -15.69
CA PHE A 700 -40.31 -6.91 -14.59
C PHE A 700 -40.12 -8.12 -13.67
N GLU A 701 -39.62 -9.25 -14.17
CA GLU A 701 -39.47 -10.46 -13.33
C GLU A 701 -38.06 -10.63 -12.77
N VAL A 702 -37.04 -10.17 -13.49
CA VAL A 702 -35.64 -10.29 -13.05
C VAL A 702 -35.14 -9.00 -12.42
N ILE A 703 -35.11 -7.90 -13.18
CA ILE A 703 -34.46 -6.66 -12.75
C ILE A 703 -35.23 -5.96 -11.62
N GLU A 704 -36.54 -5.76 -11.76
CA GLU A 704 -37.32 -5.00 -10.78
C GLU A 704 -37.34 -5.67 -9.38
N PRO A 705 -37.55 -6.99 -9.24
CA PRO A 705 -37.54 -7.64 -7.93
C PRO A 705 -36.14 -7.71 -7.31
N ALA A 706 -35.09 -7.80 -8.12
CA ALA A 706 -33.71 -7.72 -7.66
C ALA A 706 -33.37 -6.30 -7.15
N TRP A 707 -33.79 -5.27 -7.88
CA TRP A 707 -33.63 -3.88 -7.48
C TRP A 707 -34.36 -3.56 -6.18
N HIS A 708 -35.62 -3.98 -6.05
CA HIS A 708 -36.41 -3.75 -4.84
C HIS A 708 -35.78 -4.42 -3.60
N ARG A 709 -35.21 -5.62 -3.77
CA ARG A 709 -34.43 -6.28 -2.70
C ARG A 709 -33.22 -5.46 -2.27
N LEU A 710 -32.44 -4.92 -3.21
CA LEU A 710 -31.31 -4.05 -2.88
C LEU A 710 -31.79 -2.75 -2.19
N TRP A 711 -32.83 -2.11 -2.73
CA TRP A 711 -33.32 -0.83 -2.24
C TRP A 711 -33.84 -0.90 -0.80
N THR A 712 -34.59 -1.96 -0.47
CA THR A 712 -35.09 -2.18 0.90
C THR A 712 -33.97 -2.53 1.90
N GLN A 713 -32.87 -3.09 1.41
CA GLN A 713 -31.69 -3.41 2.23
C GLN A 713 -30.77 -2.19 2.42
N LEU A 714 -30.75 -1.23 1.49
CA LEU A 714 -29.91 -0.02 1.54
C LEU A 714 -30.08 0.77 2.85
N ASP A 715 -31.28 0.77 3.44
CA ASP A 715 -31.58 1.42 4.72
C ASP A 715 -31.15 0.61 5.95
N LYS A 716 -31.03 -0.71 5.81
CA LYS A 716 -30.71 -1.62 6.92
C LYS A 716 -29.21 -1.88 7.07
N VAL A 717 -28.45 -1.73 5.98
CA VAL A 717 -27.02 -2.01 5.97
C VAL A 717 -26.25 -0.92 6.71
N GLY A 718 -25.50 -1.34 7.74
CA GLY A 718 -24.62 -0.46 8.53
C GLY A 718 -23.17 -0.38 8.03
N ASN A 719 -22.77 -1.32 7.18
CA ASN A 719 -21.37 -1.54 6.78
C ASN A 719 -21.19 -1.42 5.27
N LEU A 720 -20.08 -0.80 4.83
CA LEU A 720 -19.77 -0.66 3.40
C LEU A 720 -19.56 -2.02 2.74
N ASP A 721 -18.84 -2.95 3.40
CA ASP A 721 -18.50 -4.24 2.79
C ASP A 721 -19.75 -5.10 2.53
N GLU A 722 -20.70 -5.09 3.47
CA GLU A 722 -22.00 -5.74 3.26
C GLU A 722 -22.74 -5.08 2.09
N LEU A 723 -22.71 -3.74 1.97
CA LEU A 723 -23.36 -3.04 0.86
C LEU A 723 -22.76 -3.43 -0.50
N ILE A 724 -21.43 -3.53 -0.60
CA ILE A 724 -20.71 -3.98 -1.81
C ILE A 724 -21.11 -5.41 -2.15
N GLU A 725 -21.19 -6.29 -1.16
CA GLU A 725 -21.59 -7.69 -1.35
C GLU A 725 -23.04 -7.79 -1.86
N ARG A 726 -23.99 -7.07 -1.24
CA ARG A 726 -25.40 -7.06 -1.67
C ARG A 726 -25.56 -6.51 -3.10
N HIS A 727 -24.86 -5.44 -3.43
CA HIS A 727 -24.86 -4.84 -4.76
C HIS A 727 -24.28 -5.80 -5.82
N SER A 728 -23.15 -6.44 -5.50
CA SER A 728 -22.50 -7.43 -6.36
C SER A 728 -23.37 -8.67 -6.55
N HIS A 729 -24.06 -9.12 -5.49
CA HIS A 729 -25.01 -10.22 -5.55
C HIS A 729 -26.19 -9.88 -6.46
N MET A 730 -26.81 -8.70 -6.30
CA MET A 730 -27.89 -8.23 -7.18
C MET A 730 -27.46 -8.24 -8.65
N LEU A 731 -26.30 -7.66 -8.98
CA LEU A 731 -25.78 -7.66 -10.35
C LEU A 731 -25.54 -9.06 -10.90
N THR A 732 -24.97 -9.95 -10.07
CA THR A 732 -24.70 -11.32 -10.47
C THR A 732 -26.00 -12.09 -10.71
N SER A 733 -27.00 -11.92 -9.85
CA SER A 733 -28.34 -12.49 -10.05
C SER A 733 -29.01 -11.96 -11.31
N CYS A 734 -28.95 -10.66 -11.59
CA CYS A 734 -29.50 -10.10 -12.83
C CYS A 734 -28.81 -10.67 -14.07
N LEU A 735 -27.48 -10.75 -14.09
CA LEU A 735 -26.73 -11.34 -15.21
C LEU A 735 -27.06 -12.83 -15.39
N SER A 736 -27.27 -13.54 -14.29
CA SER A 736 -27.53 -14.97 -14.30
C SER A 736 -28.93 -15.28 -14.80
N ASP A 737 -29.92 -14.50 -14.36
CA ASP A 737 -31.33 -14.71 -14.65
C ASP A 737 -31.72 -14.09 -16.02
N CYS A 738 -30.99 -13.09 -16.52
CA CYS A 738 -31.08 -12.61 -17.91
C CYS A 738 -30.34 -13.50 -18.94
N MET A 739 -29.99 -14.74 -18.59
CA MET A 739 -29.33 -15.72 -19.48
C MET A 739 -27.94 -15.32 -20.00
N LEU A 740 -27.32 -14.27 -19.45
CA LEU A 740 -26.02 -13.79 -19.91
C LEU A 740 -24.91 -14.77 -19.50
N GLN A 741 -24.91 -15.28 -18.26
CA GLN A 741 -23.88 -16.22 -17.78
C GLN A 741 -23.80 -17.56 -18.55
N GLN A 742 -24.77 -17.83 -19.44
CA GLN A 742 -24.91 -19.08 -20.19
C GLN A 742 -24.61 -18.82 -21.68
N PRO A 743 -23.39 -19.09 -22.17
CA PRO A 743 -22.99 -18.71 -23.53
C PRO A 743 -23.81 -19.42 -24.61
N ASP A 744 -24.28 -20.65 -24.37
CA ASP A 744 -25.00 -21.42 -25.38
C ASP A 744 -26.45 -20.97 -25.53
N LEU A 745 -27.13 -20.66 -24.42
CA LEU A 745 -28.45 -20.01 -24.43
C LEU A 745 -28.37 -18.63 -25.07
N LEU A 746 -27.35 -17.84 -24.74
CA LEU A 746 -27.15 -16.51 -25.31
C LEU A 746 -26.93 -16.58 -26.84
N LYS A 747 -26.13 -17.53 -27.33
CA LYS A 747 -25.94 -17.74 -28.78
C LYS A 747 -27.24 -18.10 -29.48
N LEU A 748 -28.08 -18.97 -28.90
CA LEU A 748 -29.37 -19.32 -29.46
C LEU A 748 -30.31 -18.10 -29.53
N LEU A 749 -30.37 -17.32 -28.45
CA LEU A 749 -31.17 -16.11 -28.38
C LEU A 749 -30.73 -15.06 -29.42
N TYR A 750 -29.43 -14.82 -29.56
CA TYR A 750 -28.90 -13.87 -30.54
C TYR A 750 -29.07 -14.36 -31.99
N LYS A 751 -29.00 -15.68 -32.25
CA LYS A 751 -29.37 -16.24 -33.56
C LYS A 751 -30.84 -15.96 -33.88
N LEU A 752 -31.74 -16.13 -32.92
CA LEU A 752 -33.17 -15.86 -33.08
C LEU A 752 -33.40 -14.36 -33.36
N LEU A 753 -32.80 -13.47 -32.56
CA LEU A 753 -32.89 -12.03 -32.79
C LEU A 753 -32.29 -11.60 -34.15
N ALA A 754 -31.20 -12.24 -34.60
CA ALA A 754 -30.64 -12.00 -35.93
C ALA A 754 -31.58 -12.42 -37.08
N VAL A 755 -32.33 -13.52 -36.90
CA VAL A 755 -33.41 -13.91 -37.84
C VAL A 755 -34.49 -12.82 -37.89
N CYS A 756 -34.88 -12.22 -36.76
CA CYS A 756 -35.82 -11.09 -36.76
C CYS A 756 -35.29 -9.87 -37.53
N VAL A 757 -34.00 -9.54 -37.37
CA VAL A 757 -33.37 -8.41 -38.09
C VAL A 757 -33.30 -8.68 -39.60
N THR A 758 -32.87 -9.88 -40.01
CA THR A 758 -32.79 -10.25 -41.44
C THR A 758 -34.17 -10.26 -42.10
N PHE A 759 -35.20 -10.73 -41.39
CA PHE A 759 -36.61 -10.61 -41.82
C PHE A 759 -37.04 -9.16 -42.00
N CYS A 760 -36.74 -8.27 -41.04
CA CYS A 760 -37.07 -6.85 -41.14
C CYS A 760 -36.40 -6.19 -42.34
N ASN A 761 -35.11 -6.46 -42.56
CA ASN A 761 -34.36 -5.96 -43.71
C ASN A 761 -34.90 -6.49 -45.04
N CYS A 762 -35.32 -7.75 -45.09
CA CYS A 762 -35.96 -8.35 -46.26
C CYS A 762 -37.26 -7.60 -46.60
N ILE A 763 -38.16 -7.41 -45.64
CA ILE A 763 -39.43 -6.72 -45.88
C ILE A 763 -39.21 -5.25 -46.25
N ALA A 764 -38.28 -4.56 -45.58
CA ALA A 764 -37.97 -3.16 -45.88
C ALA A 764 -37.51 -2.97 -47.34
N ARG A 765 -36.76 -3.93 -47.89
CA ARG A 765 -36.29 -3.93 -49.29
C ARG A 765 -37.39 -4.26 -50.30
N HIS A 766 -38.34 -5.13 -49.93
CA HIS A 766 -39.43 -5.55 -50.82
C HIS A 766 -40.68 -4.66 -50.73
N GLY A 767 -40.73 -3.69 -49.81
CA GLY A 767 -41.85 -2.77 -49.61
C GLY A 767 -42.10 -1.75 -50.73
N GLY A 768 -41.71 -2.05 -51.98
CA GLY A 768 -41.91 -1.18 -53.15
C GLY A 768 -42.12 -1.88 -54.51
N SER A 769 -41.90 -3.19 -54.66
CA SER A 769 -42.14 -3.87 -55.95
C SER A 769 -42.48 -5.35 -55.78
N ALA A 770 -43.50 -5.78 -56.50
CA ALA A 770 -44.15 -7.07 -56.38
C ALA A 770 -43.42 -8.17 -57.18
N GLU A 771 -42.94 -9.20 -56.46
CA GLU A 771 -43.05 -10.61 -56.86
C GLU A 771 -43.59 -11.36 -55.63
N SER A 772 -44.92 -11.42 -55.51
CA SER A 772 -45.62 -11.91 -54.30
C SER A 772 -45.37 -13.38 -53.97
N ALA A 773 -44.91 -14.19 -54.94
CA ALA A 773 -44.68 -15.62 -54.77
C ALA A 773 -43.33 -15.91 -54.10
N ASP A 774 -42.26 -15.26 -54.57
CA ASP A 774 -40.91 -15.41 -54.01
C ASP A 774 -40.81 -14.84 -52.59
N LEU A 775 -41.53 -13.75 -52.33
CA LEU A 775 -41.65 -13.21 -50.97
C LEU A 775 -42.43 -14.15 -50.03
N ALA A 776 -43.45 -14.85 -50.51
CA ALA A 776 -44.20 -15.82 -49.70
C ALA A 776 -43.33 -17.03 -49.33
N ALA A 777 -42.59 -17.59 -50.29
CA ALA A 777 -41.68 -18.71 -50.05
C ALA A 777 -40.52 -18.34 -49.10
N THR A 778 -39.97 -17.12 -49.22
CA THR A 778 -38.95 -16.64 -48.28
C THR A 778 -39.50 -16.40 -46.88
N VAL A 779 -40.73 -15.91 -46.74
CA VAL A 779 -41.39 -15.76 -45.43
C VAL A 779 -41.65 -17.13 -44.77
N GLU A 780 -42.03 -18.16 -45.54
CA GLU A 780 -42.20 -19.52 -45.01
C GLU A 780 -40.89 -20.13 -44.52
N THR A 781 -39.78 -19.92 -45.24
CA THR A 781 -38.46 -20.37 -44.77
C THR A 781 -38.01 -19.63 -43.50
N PHE A 782 -38.27 -18.32 -43.38
CA PHE A 782 -38.05 -17.59 -42.13
C PHE A 782 -38.93 -18.10 -40.98
N SER A 783 -40.19 -18.43 -41.25
CA SER A 783 -41.10 -19.00 -40.25
C SER A 783 -40.60 -20.35 -39.73
N ALA A 784 -40.21 -21.26 -40.62
CA ALA A 784 -39.69 -22.58 -40.24
C ALA A 784 -38.40 -22.47 -39.41
N ASN A 785 -37.49 -21.57 -39.82
CA ASN A 785 -36.24 -21.32 -39.09
C ASN A 785 -36.52 -20.71 -37.70
N PHE A 786 -37.38 -19.70 -37.61
CA PHE A 786 -37.74 -19.06 -36.35
C PHE A 786 -38.40 -20.05 -35.38
N SER A 787 -39.39 -20.84 -35.85
CA SER A 787 -40.04 -21.85 -35.02
C SER A 787 -39.09 -22.96 -34.57
N GLY A 788 -38.15 -23.39 -35.44
CA GLY A 788 -37.13 -24.37 -35.08
C GLY A 788 -36.18 -23.86 -34.00
N LEU A 789 -35.66 -22.64 -34.14
CA LEU A 789 -34.78 -22.00 -33.15
C LEU A 789 -35.51 -21.71 -31.83
N LEU A 790 -36.78 -21.32 -31.88
CA LEU A 790 -37.58 -21.09 -30.68
C LEU A 790 -37.81 -22.39 -29.89
N LYS A 791 -38.09 -23.51 -30.57
CA LYS A 791 -38.21 -24.83 -29.94
C LYS A 791 -36.90 -25.24 -29.26
N GLN A 792 -35.77 -25.12 -29.97
CA GLN A 792 -34.43 -25.39 -29.40
C GLN A 792 -34.14 -24.52 -28.17
N LEU A 793 -34.53 -23.24 -28.19
CA LEU A 793 -34.35 -22.34 -27.04
C LEU A 793 -35.20 -22.80 -25.85
N ILE A 794 -36.48 -23.15 -26.06
CA ILE A 794 -37.36 -23.62 -24.98
C ILE A 794 -36.86 -24.94 -24.38
N GLU A 795 -36.44 -25.89 -25.23
CA GLU A 795 -35.86 -27.17 -24.79
C GLU A 795 -34.58 -26.96 -24.00
N ALA A 796 -33.67 -26.11 -24.50
CA ALA A 796 -32.43 -25.79 -23.81
C ALA A 796 -32.67 -25.10 -22.46
N ILE A 797 -33.63 -24.15 -22.38
CA ILE A 797 -33.99 -23.52 -21.09
C ILE A 797 -34.63 -24.56 -20.16
N ALA A 798 -35.44 -25.49 -20.67
CA ALA A 798 -36.07 -26.53 -19.85
C ALA A 798 -35.04 -27.50 -19.25
N GLU A 799 -34.05 -27.92 -20.05
CA GLU A 799 -32.92 -28.75 -19.62
C GLU A 799 -32.01 -28.00 -18.62
N HIS A 800 -31.86 -26.68 -18.77
CA HIS A 800 -31.09 -25.88 -17.82
C HIS A 800 -31.78 -25.69 -16.47
N CYS A 801 -33.10 -25.55 -16.49
CA CYS A 801 -33.92 -25.35 -15.29
C CYS A 801 -34.03 -26.62 -14.43
N SER A 802 -34.02 -27.82 -15.04
CA SER A 802 -34.07 -29.08 -14.29
C SER A 802 -32.83 -29.26 -13.39
N ASN A 803 -31.71 -28.63 -13.78
CA ASN A 803 -30.43 -28.78 -13.09
C ASN A 803 -30.19 -27.75 -11.98
N GLN A 804 -30.53 -26.46 -12.14
CA GLN A 804 -30.08 -25.44 -11.17
C GLN A 804 -30.96 -24.20 -10.86
N ARG A 805 -32.06 -23.86 -11.58
CA ARG A 805 -32.84 -22.62 -11.27
C ARG A 805 -34.34 -22.66 -11.61
N LEU A 806 -35.17 -22.29 -10.64
CA LEU A 806 -36.64 -22.16 -10.75
C LEU A 806 -37.11 -20.90 -11.50
N ASN A 807 -36.30 -19.84 -11.61
CA ASN A 807 -36.76 -18.54 -12.13
C ASN A 807 -36.89 -18.46 -13.67
N LEU A 808 -36.13 -19.28 -14.39
CA LEU A 808 -36.19 -19.35 -15.87
C LEU A 808 -37.43 -20.13 -16.36
N MET A 809 -38.11 -20.87 -15.48
CA MET A 809 -39.38 -21.53 -15.78
C MET A 809 -40.50 -20.53 -16.05
N ASN A 810 -40.50 -19.36 -15.40
CA ASN A 810 -41.48 -18.32 -15.65
C ASN A 810 -41.39 -17.78 -17.09
N LEU A 811 -40.17 -17.70 -17.64
CA LEU A 811 -39.95 -17.35 -19.04
C LEU A 811 -40.56 -18.41 -19.96
N ILE A 812 -40.39 -19.70 -19.67
CA ILE A 812 -41.02 -20.79 -20.47
C ILE A 812 -42.55 -20.68 -20.43
N TYR A 813 -43.14 -20.48 -19.24
CA TYR A 813 -44.60 -20.34 -19.11
C TYR A 813 -45.16 -19.14 -19.88
N ARG A 814 -44.39 -18.05 -20.02
CA ARG A 814 -44.79 -16.87 -20.80
C ARG A 814 -44.55 -17.01 -22.30
N LEU A 815 -43.40 -17.57 -22.69
CA LEU A 815 -43.10 -17.86 -24.09
C LEU A 815 -44.08 -18.88 -24.66
N ASN A 816 -44.56 -19.81 -23.82
CA ASN A 816 -45.55 -20.82 -24.16
C ASN A 816 -46.93 -20.53 -23.55
N TYR A 817 -47.29 -19.25 -23.37
CA TYR A 817 -48.63 -18.88 -22.93
C TYR A 817 -49.66 -19.37 -23.98
N ASN A 818 -50.68 -20.12 -23.52
CA ASN A 818 -51.66 -20.85 -24.34
C ASN A 818 -51.15 -22.09 -25.12
N TYR A 819 -50.00 -22.67 -24.79
CA TYR A 819 -49.46 -23.87 -25.48
C TYR A 819 -49.25 -23.70 -26.99
N PHE A 820 -49.21 -22.48 -27.50
CA PHE A 820 -49.19 -22.21 -28.95
C PHE A 820 -48.03 -22.90 -29.67
N TYR A 821 -46.89 -23.07 -28.98
CA TYR A 821 -45.69 -23.70 -29.55
C TYR A 821 -45.55 -25.19 -29.21
N VAL A 822 -46.19 -25.66 -28.13
CA VAL A 822 -46.16 -27.08 -27.69
C VAL A 822 -47.31 -27.91 -28.25
N ALA A 823 -48.43 -27.30 -28.65
CA ALA A 823 -49.55 -28.00 -29.28
C ALA A 823 -49.28 -28.44 -30.74
N ALA A 824 -48.13 -28.05 -31.32
CA ALA A 824 -47.70 -28.43 -32.66
C ALA A 824 -46.67 -29.59 -32.63
N SER A 825 -46.92 -30.58 -31.76
CA SER A 825 -46.27 -31.89 -31.74
C SER A 825 -47.26 -32.98 -32.08
#